data_AF-A0A1E3QQY1-F1
#
_entry.id   AF-A0A1E3QQY1-F1
#
_cell.length_a   1.000
_cell.length_b   1.000
_cell.length_c   1.000
_cell.angle_alpha   90.00
_cell.angle_beta   90.00
_cell.angle_gamma   90.00
#
_symmetry.space_group_name_H-M   'P 1'
#
loop_
_entity.id
_entity.type
_entity.pdbx_description
1 polymer ?
#
loop_
_entity_poly.entity_id
_entity_poly.type
_entity_poly.pdbx_seq_one_letter_code
_entity_poly.pdbx_strand_id
1 'polypeptide(L)'
;MTTNKPSAKLPVPPLSSTTAQLLTALQPLIPSQPIYDQLHDATINFLHSRTAHVLQKHLLAIAEREECYLNDRKYIAKTTPGIYGKLRGDTLPRNPFLLLEKDPLSFTIKNNQPINQQERAASLVFSAVKFIGAVRDGALSGDVTRNSSVQLDMENYTKMFNSCRVPNAATKDIDVAFFDNNTARHIVVVCNNNYWKVNVFAPTTAESPDRQSVYYTEAELCTIFLTIIVRSQETTAMGIGSVTTETRTEWGHLIPELTAQAPCAMQSINLALFLLILDDSAPETDAEKLATIPHGTSSIVGGIQRGSCTSRWYDKLQLVVCANAAGGLVWENTSMDGNCVLRFIGDVYTDGILRLAKKINGGEYLLFPNIPVSSVPDDEGVVRLQFNIKNELSYMIHLSETRLADLIHQHTFHTAELSVQSITHILKFFGISLDSLVQIATQLAHYALYGKLVNSLEPISTRKFAGSRNELIAVQSAVVEACARAFISKDVADAEKWELFTKACAQHKLSYKNAISGHGWERHYNALKAIYLNREAINSSPDTVDAMKIPLLDPKMEEFFFGNEVLAKISEPEIIIANCGNPAIKYFGIAPAVANGFGIGYIIKPNSLSVSLVGTSQWRQTDRLFDTVQWVVQCVKTLAKAAFASQATESLLLYGEPGMGSADALGAVAMTSVQSDTTARLMEVSRMRSSHRRRSVHEGSSANAVPGTASVLDKGARAAALPAYLNNEIALSAQDMHRDNTSASSHGTATEYILGGYGFFDGGDLDYLKTDSMSRLSSHLQSAVTSRLHSRSTSALNLYQMARGLRSRSRTPLTQPSTAGLEEDTDGAHAAFLGEVMEKVERLRANDLGEMKRG
;
A
#
# COMPACT_ATOMS: atom_id res chain seq x y z
N MET A 1 10.54 -14.88 -22.24
CA MET A 1 10.43 -14.63 -20.79
C MET A 1 10.13 -15.94 -20.08
N THR A 2 11.12 -16.59 -19.48
CA THR A 2 10.88 -17.65 -18.49
C THR A 2 10.47 -16.95 -17.19
N THR A 3 9.20 -16.59 -17.08
CA THR A 3 8.64 -16.10 -15.82
C THR A 3 8.81 -17.22 -14.80
N ASN A 4 9.58 -16.98 -13.72
CA ASN A 4 9.55 -17.84 -12.54
C ASN A 4 8.08 -17.87 -12.07
N LYS A 5 7.38 -18.94 -12.43
CA LYS A 5 5.97 -19.14 -12.11
C LYS A 5 5.89 -20.18 -11.01
N PRO A 6 5.07 -19.96 -9.97
CA PRO A 6 4.77 -21.01 -9.02
C PRO A 6 4.11 -22.19 -9.75
N SER A 7 4.43 -23.41 -9.33
CA SER A 7 3.83 -24.63 -9.89
C SER A 7 2.37 -24.85 -9.45
N ALA A 8 1.94 -24.18 -8.37
CA ALA A 8 0.60 -24.34 -7.81
C ALA A 8 -0.42 -23.45 -8.52
N LYS A 9 -1.52 -24.05 -8.99
CA LYS A 9 -2.73 -23.32 -9.42
C LYS A 9 -3.54 -22.85 -8.23
N LEU A 10 -4.30 -21.78 -8.39
CA LEU A 10 -5.23 -21.30 -7.36
C LEU A 10 -6.33 -22.37 -7.15
N PRO A 11 -6.48 -22.92 -5.93
CA PRO A 11 -7.49 -23.94 -5.67
C PRO A 11 -8.90 -23.36 -5.75
N VAL A 12 -9.87 -24.19 -6.14
CA VAL A 12 -11.29 -23.85 -6.05
C VAL A 12 -11.79 -24.33 -4.68
N PRO A 13 -12.21 -23.43 -3.78
CA PRO A 13 -12.69 -23.81 -2.46
C PRO A 13 -13.94 -24.71 -2.51
N PRO A 14 -14.19 -25.55 -1.49
CA PRO A 14 -15.48 -26.22 -1.35
C PRO A 14 -16.63 -25.24 -1.14
N LEU A 15 -17.80 -25.54 -1.72
CA LEU A 15 -19.03 -24.74 -1.55
C LEU A 15 -19.40 -24.56 -0.08
N SER A 16 -19.30 -25.62 0.74
CA SER A 16 -19.60 -25.59 2.18
C SER A 16 -18.69 -24.63 2.95
N SER A 17 -17.40 -24.60 2.63
CA SER A 17 -16.45 -23.65 3.24
C SER A 17 -16.80 -22.20 2.88
N THR A 18 -17.13 -21.96 1.62
CA THR A 18 -17.45 -20.62 1.10
C THR A 18 -18.70 -20.06 1.75
N THR A 19 -19.76 -20.86 1.79
CA THR A 19 -21.04 -20.47 2.41
C THR A 19 -20.93 -20.26 3.92
N ALA A 20 -20.17 -21.10 4.64
CA ALA A 20 -19.93 -20.91 6.07
C ALA A 20 -19.18 -19.60 6.39
N GLN A 21 -18.14 -19.29 5.62
CA GLN A 21 -17.40 -18.04 5.77
C GLN A 21 -18.26 -16.81 5.39
N LEU A 22 -19.05 -16.91 4.32
CA LEU A 22 -20.01 -15.87 3.91
C LEU A 22 -21.03 -15.58 5.02
N LEU A 23 -21.66 -16.61 5.60
CA LEU A 23 -22.60 -16.47 6.71
C LEU A 23 -21.95 -15.81 7.93
N THR A 24 -20.73 -16.22 8.27
CA THR A 24 -19.95 -15.62 9.37
C THR A 24 -19.72 -14.12 9.16
N ALA A 25 -19.40 -13.71 7.92
CA ALA A 25 -19.15 -12.32 7.56
C ALA A 25 -20.44 -11.46 7.51
N LEU A 26 -21.59 -12.08 7.19
CA LEU A 26 -22.89 -11.42 7.11
C LEU A 26 -23.60 -11.29 8.46
N GLN A 27 -23.37 -12.23 9.38
CA GLN A 27 -24.03 -12.28 10.67
C GLN A 27 -24.06 -10.92 11.40
N PRO A 28 -22.93 -10.20 11.61
CA PRO A 28 -22.96 -8.91 12.31
C PRO A 28 -23.57 -7.76 11.49
N LEU A 29 -23.84 -7.96 10.19
CA LEU A 29 -24.41 -6.94 9.30
C LEU A 29 -25.94 -7.04 9.18
N ILE A 30 -26.52 -8.12 9.71
CA ILE A 30 -27.95 -8.41 9.64
C ILE A 30 -28.56 -8.14 11.02
N PRO A 31 -29.33 -7.06 11.19
CA PRO A 31 -29.85 -6.66 12.50
C PRO A 31 -30.98 -7.56 13.01
N SER A 32 -31.63 -8.34 12.15
CA SER A 32 -32.82 -9.13 12.46
C SER A 32 -32.50 -10.62 12.41
N GLN A 33 -32.61 -11.30 13.55
CA GLN A 33 -32.40 -12.75 13.65
C GLN A 33 -33.29 -13.55 12.66
N PRO A 34 -34.61 -13.25 12.51
CA PRO A 34 -35.43 -13.89 11.49
C PRO A 34 -34.90 -13.79 10.05
N ILE A 35 -34.28 -12.66 9.68
CA ILE A 35 -33.70 -12.48 8.34
C ILE A 35 -32.43 -13.33 8.20
N TYR A 36 -31.63 -13.41 9.27
CA TYR A 36 -30.44 -14.26 9.29
C TYR A 36 -30.82 -15.75 9.19
N ASP A 37 -31.84 -16.19 9.92
CA ASP A 37 -32.32 -17.58 9.88
C ASP A 37 -32.83 -17.94 8.47
N GLN A 38 -33.58 -17.04 7.82
CA GLN A 38 -34.00 -17.22 6.42
C GLN A 38 -32.80 -17.32 5.47
N LEU A 39 -31.77 -16.48 5.63
CA LEU A 39 -30.55 -16.54 4.84
C LEU A 39 -29.81 -17.86 5.06
N HIS A 40 -29.74 -18.32 6.31
CA HIS A 40 -29.12 -19.58 6.68
C HIS A 40 -29.84 -20.77 6.01
N ASP A 41 -31.18 -20.82 6.09
CA ASP A 41 -31.99 -21.84 5.43
C ASP A 41 -31.87 -21.78 3.90
N ALA A 42 -31.89 -20.59 3.32
CA ALA A 42 -31.68 -20.39 1.88
C ALA A 42 -30.30 -20.88 1.44
N THR A 43 -29.27 -20.65 2.26
CA THR A 43 -27.89 -21.13 2.01
C THR A 43 -27.81 -22.65 2.06
N ILE A 44 -28.47 -23.28 3.04
CA ILE A 44 -28.58 -24.74 3.11
C ILE A 44 -29.30 -25.30 1.86
N ASN A 45 -30.40 -24.68 1.46
CA ASN A 45 -31.14 -25.11 0.27
C ASN A 45 -30.30 -24.93 -1.01
N PHE A 46 -29.53 -23.84 -1.10
CA PHE A 46 -28.59 -23.62 -2.21
C PHE A 46 -27.51 -24.70 -2.26
N LEU A 47 -26.90 -25.06 -1.13
CA LEU A 47 -25.90 -26.13 -1.05
C LEU A 47 -26.42 -27.47 -1.54
N HIS A 48 -27.70 -27.79 -1.31
CA HIS A 48 -28.33 -29.02 -1.78
C HIS A 48 -28.89 -28.93 -3.21
N SER A 49 -28.92 -27.73 -3.81
CA SER A 49 -29.49 -27.52 -5.13
C SER A 49 -28.64 -28.14 -6.24
N ARG A 50 -29.30 -28.66 -7.29
CA ARG A 50 -28.60 -29.12 -8.51
C ARG A 50 -27.77 -27.98 -9.12
N THR A 51 -28.29 -26.75 -9.11
CA THR A 51 -27.63 -25.59 -9.71
C THR A 51 -26.30 -25.29 -9.04
N ALA A 52 -26.22 -25.25 -7.70
CA ALA A 52 -24.96 -25.01 -7.00
C ALA A 52 -23.88 -26.04 -7.37
N HIS A 53 -24.25 -27.32 -7.42
CA HIS A 53 -23.33 -28.39 -7.82
C HIS A 53 -22.87 -28.24 -9.28
N VAL A 54 -23.74 -27.83 -10.20
CA VAL A 54 -23.38 -27.58 -11.60
C VAL A 54 -22.47 -26.34 -11.72
N LEU A 55 -22.73 -25.27 -10.97
CA LEU A 55 -21.85 -24.10 -10.91
C LEU A 55 -20.44 -24.47 -10.41
N GLN A 56 -20.35 -25.27 -9.34
CA GLN A 56 -19.07 -25.76 -8.84
C GLN A 56 -18.33 -26.62 -9.88
N LYS A 57 -19.04 -27.51 -10.58
CA LYS A 57 -18.45 -28.33 -11.65
C LYS A 57 -17.91 -27.49 -12.79
N HIS A 58 -18.62 -26.42 -13.18
CA HIS A 58 -18.11 -25.46 -14.16
C HIS A 58 -16.82 -24.80 -13.69
N LEU A 59 -16.76 -24.32 -12.44
CA LEU A 59 -15.53 -23.73 -11.91
C LEU A 59 -14.36 -24.69 -11.89
N LEU A 60 -14.60 -25.95 -11.49
CA LEU A 60 -13.56 -26.98 -11.51
C LEU A 60 -13.05 -27.25 -12.93
N ALA A 61 -13.95 -27.36 -13.91
CA ALA A 61 -13.57 -27.52 -15.32
C ALA A 61 -12.79 -26.29 -15.86
N ILE A 62 -13.13 -25.08 -15.40
CA ILE A 62 -12.37 -23.87 -15.70
C ILE A 62 -10.98 -23.90 -15.03
N ALA A 63 -10.87 -24.36 -13.79
CA ALA A 63 -9.60 -24.48 -13.09
C ALA A 63 -8.67 -25.54 -13.70
N GLU A 64 -9.22 -26.57 -14.35
CA GLU A 64 -8.45 -27.54 -15.12
C GLU A 64 -7.81 -26.90 -16.36
N ARG A 65 -8.57 -26.08 -17.11
CA ARG A 65 -8.11 -25.47 -18.36
C ARG A 65 -7.26 -24.20 -18.17
N GLU A 66 -7.57 -23.37 -17.19
CA GLU A 66 -6.87 -22.10 -16.92
C GLU A 66 -5.74 -22.30 -15.91
N GLU A 67 -4.73 -21.42 -15.92
CA GLU A 67 -3.73 -21.36 -14.84
C GLU A 67 -4.36 -20.86 -13.52
N CYS A 68 -5.29 -19.92 -13.64
CA CYS A 68 -6.09 -19.37 -12.56
C CYS A 68 -7.53 -19.20 -13.05
N TYR A 69 -8.49 -19.85 -12.39
CA TYR A 69 -9.89 -19.82 -12.82
C TYR A 69 -10.49 -18.40 -12.82
N LEU A 70 -9.97 -17.49 -12.00
CA LEU A 70 -10.40 -16.09 -11.95
C LEU A 70 -10.05 -15.29 -13.21
N ASN A 71 -9.09 -15.77 -14.01
CA ASN A 71 -8.65 -15.12 -15.24
C ASN A 71 -9.44 -15.56 -16.48
N ASP A 72 -10.44 -16.42 -16.34
CA ASP A 72 -11.30 -16.84 -17.45
C ASP A 72 -11.98 -15.62 -18.10
N ARG A 73 -11.50 -15.25 -19.29
CA ARG A 73 -11.96 -14.05 -20.02
C ARG A 73 -13.40 -14.17 -20.51
N LYS A 74 -13.91 -15.41 -20.65
CA LYS A 74 -15.20 -15.68 -21.27
C LYS A 74 -16.34 -15.39 -20.31
N TYR A 75 -16.24 -15.83 -19.05
CA TYR A 75 -17.36 -15.79 -18.10
C TYR A 75 -17.02 -15.14 -16.75
N ILE A 76 -15.76 -15.18 -16.29
CA ILE A 76 -15.41 -14.77 -14.90
C ILE A 76 -14.68 -13.43 -14.85
N ALA A 77 -13.55 -13.27 -15.54
CA ALA A 77 -12.62 -12.15 -15.35
C ALA A 77 -13.25 -10.76 -15.55
N LYS A 78 -14.26 -10.64 -16.43
CA LYS A 78 -15.01 -9.39 -16.65
C LYS A 78 -15.85 -8.96 -15.44
N THR A 79 -16.16 -9.91 -14.57
CA THR A 79 -17.00 -9.73 -13.38
C THR A 79 -16.24 -9.79 -12.07
N THR A 80 -14.98 -10.30 -12.07
CA THR A 80 -14.10 -10.29 -10.90
C THR A 80 -13.65 -8.86 -10.64
N PRO A 81 -14.24 -8.16 -9.65
CA PRO A 81 -13.92 -6.77 -9.45
C PRO A 81 -12.54 -6.62 -8.80
N GLY A 82 -11.94 -5.43 -8.95
CA GLY A 82 -10.81 -5.02 -8.10
C GLY A 82 -11.22 -4.93 -6.62
N ILE A 83 -10.35 -4.37 -5.78
CA ILE A 83 -10.62 -4.22 -4.33
C ILE A 83 -11.91 -3.43 -4.06
N TYR A 84 -12.29 -2.55 -4.97
CA TYR A 84 -13.43 -1.63 -4.83
C TYR A 84 -14.77 -2.17 -5.34
N GLY A 85 -14.86 -3.44 -5.73
CA GLY A 85 -16.09 -3.94 -6.33
C GLY A 85 -16.33 -3.33 -7.73
N LYS A 86 -17.60 -3.14 -8.09
CA LYS A 86 -17.97 -2.36 -9.29
C LYS A 86 -17.64 -0.90 -9.07
N LEU A 87 -16.84 -0.32 -9.96
CA LEU A 87 -16.50 1.11 -9.94
C LEU A 87 -17.77 1.96 -10.17
N ARG A 88 -18.32 2.55 -9.10
CA ARG A 88 -19.43 3.50 -9.17
C ARG A 88 -18.91 4.94 -9.07
N GLY A 89 -19.49 5.85 -9.84
CA GLY A 89 -18.92 7.15 -10.18
C GLY A 89 -18.94 8.25 -9.11
N ASP A 90 -19.23 7.94 -7.84
CA ASP A 90 -19.53 8.98 -6.83
C ASP A 90 -18.37 9.26 -5.87
N THR A 91 -17.20 8.66 -6.09
CA THR A 91 -16.00 8.87 -5.26
C THR A 91 -14.83 9.36 -6.11
N LEU A 92 -13.84 10.01 -5.48
CA LEU A 92 -12.58 10.38 -6.15
C LEU A 92 -12.03 9.19 -6.96
N PRO A 93 -11.23 9.41 -8.01
CA PRO A 93 -10.56 8.33 -8.72
C PRO A 93 -9.96 7.35 -7.71
N ARG A 94 -10.50 6.13 -7.67
CA ARG A 94 -10.29 5.16 -6.57
C ARG A 94 -8.88 4.56 -6.58
N ASN A 95 -7.91 5.24 -7.17
CA ASN A 95 -6.56 4.76 -7.29
C ASN A 95 -5.87 4.88 -5.93
N PRO A 96 -5.33 3.76 -5.40
CA PRO A 96 -4.44 3.84 -4.26
C PRO A 96 -3.20 4.67 -4.60
N PHE A 97 -2.56 5.19 -3.56
CA PHE A 97 -1.40 6.06 -3.72
C PHE A 97 -0.36 5.85 -2.61
N LEU A 98 0.90 6.13 -2.94
CA LEU A 98 2.03 6.12 -2.02
C LEU A 98 2.61 7.51 -1.90
N LEU A 99 2.89 7.95 -0.68
CA LEU A 99 3.83 9.04 -0.44
C LEU A 99 5.22 8.45 -0.23
N LEU A 100 6.16 8.83 -1.08
CA LEU A 100 7.53 8.33 -1.01
C LEU A 100 8.31 9.02 0.10
N GLU A 101 9.29 8.31 0.66
CA GLU A 101 10.27 8.92 1.55
C GLU A 101 11.09 10.01 0.83
N LYS A 102 11.80 10.84 1.60
CA LYS A 102 12.69 11.84 1.02
C LYS A 102 13.76 11.18 0.15
N ASP A 103 14.19 11.88 -0.90
CA ASP A 103 15.28 11.39 -1.75
C ASP A 103 16.54 11.12 -0.91
N PRO A 104 17.26 10.00 -1.10
CA PRO A 104 18.50 9.74 -0.38
C PRO A 104 19.55 10.86 -0.52
N LEU A 105 19.57 11.58 -1.65
CA LEU A 105 20.46 12.72 -1.90
C LEU A 105 20.11 13.94 -1.04
N SER A 106 18.89 14.03 -0.52
CA SER A 106 18.51 15.10 0.42
C SER A 106 19.34 15.07 1.71
N PHE A 107 20.00 13.95 2.02
CA PHE A 107 20.90 13.81 3.16
C PHE A 107 22.36 14.16 2.82
N THR A 108 22.71 14.34 1.54
CA THR A 108 24.08 14.70 1.12
C THR A 108 24.28 16.22 1.06
N ILE A 109 25.29 16.70 1.79
CA ILE A 109 25.68 18.12 1.96
C ILE A 109 26.41 18.66 0.71
N LYS A 110 26.00 18.34 -0.52
CA LYS A 110 26.52 19.07 -1.69
C LYS A 110 25.71 20.36 -1.83
N ASN A 111 26.34 21.47 -1.47
CA ASN A 111 25.91 22.86 -1.68
C ASN A 111 24.74 23.40 -0.83
N ASN A 112 24.34 22.72 0.26
CA ASN A 112 23.27 23.21 1.14
C ASN A 112 21.91 23.45 0.42
N GLN A 113 21.74 22.88 -0.79
CA GLN A 113 20.52 23.02 -1.57
C GLN A 113 19.76 21.69 -1.60
N PRO A 114 18.45 21.72 -1.33
CA PRO A 114 17.60 20.54 -1.47
C PRO A 114 17.58 20.11 -2.95
N ILE A 115 17.43 18.81 -3.18
CA ILE A 115 17.22 18.25 -4.53
C ILE A 115 16.03 18.96 -5.18
N ASN A 116 16.17 19.37 -6.43
CA ASN A 116 15.09 20.01 -7.18
C ASN A 116 14.18 18.97 -7.86
N GLN A 117 13.05 19.44 -8.38
CA GLN A 117 12.03 18.60 -9.00
C GLN A 117 12.59 17.74 -10.15
N GLN A 118 13.32 18.34 -11.09
CA GLN A 118 13.84 17.65 -12.27
C GLN A 118 14.91 16.61 -11.91
N GLU A 119 15.74 16.86 -10.91
CA GLU A 119 16.75 15.90 -10.42
C GLU A 119 16.07 14.68 -9.81
N ARG A 120 15.08 14.89 -8.93
CA ARG A 120 14.34 13.77 -8.33
C ARG A 120 13.55 12.99 -9.37
N ALA A 121 12.90 13.68 -10.31
CA ALA A 121 12.18 13.06 -11.41
C ALA A 121 13.12 12.23 -12.30
N ALA A 122 14.28 12.75 -12.67
CA ALA A 122 15.29 12.04 -13.46
C ALA A 122 15.80 10.79 -12.75
N SER A 123 16.09 10.89 -11.44
CA SER A 123 16.53 9.75 -10.63
C SER A 123 15.46 8.64 -10.58
N LEU A 124 14.21 8.99 -10.29
CA LEU A 124 13.10 8.05 -10.22
C LEU A 124 12.83 7.39 -11.58
N VAL A 125 12.77 8.16 -12.66
CA VAL A 125 12.54 7.64 -14.02
C VAL A 125 13.69 6.74 -14.45
N PHE A 126 14.94 7.15 -14.23
CA PHE A 126 16.10 6.35 -14.63
C PHE A 126 16.10 4.99 -13.93
N SER A 127 15.87 4.96 -12.61
CA SER A 127 15.76 3.71 -11.86
C SER A 127 14.53 2.89 -12.26
N ALA A 128 13.40 3.52 -12.58
CA ALA A 128 12.21 2.82 -13.08
C ALA A 128 12.45 2.16 -14.45
N VAL A 129 13.12 2.86 -15.37
CA VAL A 129 13.52 2.32 -16.68
C VAL A 129 14.47 1.14 -16.51
N LYS A 130 15.40 1.20 -15.55
CA LYS A 130 16.26 0.05 -15.20
C LYS A 130 15.48 -1.16 -14.69
N PHE A 131 14.49 -0.93 -13.82
CA PHE A 131 13.61 -1.99 -13.34
C PHE A 131 12.83 -2.62 -14.51
N ILE A 132 12.25 -1.82 -15.40
CA ILE A 132 11.51 -2.29 -16.58
C ILE A 132 12.42 -3.11 -17.49
N GLY A 133 13.65 -2.64 -17.75
CA GLY A 133 14.64 -3.40 -18.51
C GLY A 133 14.94 -4.76 -17.87
N ALA A 134 15.15 -4.80 -16.55
CA ALA A 134 15.36 -6.06 -15.83
C ALA A 134 14.17 -7.01 -15.89
N VAL A 135 12.92 -6.50 -15.89
CA VAL A 135 11.72 -7.32 -16.10
C VAL A 135 11.69 -7.89 -17.52
N ARG A 136 12.00 -7.08 -18.53
CA ARG A 136 12.03 -7.49 -19.94
C ARG A 136 13.06 -8.56 -20.23
N ASP A 137 14.26 -8.37 -19.70
CA ASP A 137 15.41 -9.26 -19.89
C ASP A 137 15.32 -10.53 -19.02
N GLY A 138 14.30 -10.64 -18.14
CA GLY A 138 14.19 -11.73 -17.18
C GLY A 138 15.28 -11.74 -16.10
N ALA A 139 15.95 -10.60 -15.91
CA ALA A 139 17.03 -10.41 -14.94
C ALA A 139 16.53 -9.99 -13.54
N LEU A 140 15.24 -9.65 -13.40
CA LEU A 140 14.65 -9.35 -12.09
C LEU A 140 14.65 -10.61 -11.21
N SER A 141 15.14 -10.49 -9.98
CA SER A 141 15.15 -11.60 -9.02
C SER A 141 13.73 -12.07 -8.72
N GLY A 142 13.54 -13.40 -8.69
CA GLY A 142 12.26 -14.00 -8.35
C GLY A 142 11.86 -13.67 -6.92
N ASP A 143 10.59 -13.31 -6.73
CA ASP A 143 10.03 -13.12 -5.40
C ASP A 143 9.82 -14.48 -4.72
N VAL A 144 10.14 -14.57 -3.43
CA VAL A 144 9.96 -15.79 -2.63
C VAL A 144 9.30 -15.49 -1.29
N THR A 145 8.55 -16.46 -0.76
CA THR A 145 8.01 -16.39 0.60
C THR A 145 9.12 -16.38 1.64
N ARG A 146 8.96 -15.61 2.72
CA ARG A 146 9.96 -15.43 3.80
C ARG A 146 10.54 -16.72 4.40
N ASN A 147 9.74 -17.77 4.59
CA ASN A 147 10.13 -18.94 5.40
C ASN A 147 10.26 -20.25 4.61
N SER A 148 9.70 -20.33 3.41
CA SER A 148 9.62 -21.58 2.64
C SER A 148 10.30 -21.51 1.28
N SER A 149 10.90 -20.36 0.93
CA SER A 149 11.50 -20.09 -0.39
C SER A 149 10.58 -20.45 -1.57
N VAL A 150 9.27 -20.49 -1.34
CA VAL A 150 8.27 -20.78 -2.36
C VAL A 150 8.25 -19.58 -3.30
N GLN A 151 8.44 -19.85 -4.59
CA GLN A 151 8.39 -18.82 -5.61
C GLN A 151 7.00 -18.20 -5.68
N LEU A 152 6.96 -16.87 -5.79
CA LEU A 152 5.74 -16.10 -6.03
C LEU A 152 5.61 -15.79 -7.51
N ASP A 153 4.36 -15.62 -7.96
CA ASP A 153 4.03 -15.27 -9.32
C ASP A 153 4.62 -13.92 -9.72
N MET A 154 5.38 -13.92 -10.82
CA MET A 154 6.04 -12.74 -11.37
C MET A 154 5.28 -12.15 -12.58
N GLU A 155 4.16 -12.75 -13.01
CA GLU A 155 3.45 -12.32 -14.23
C GLU A 155 2.86 -10.91 -14.06
N ASN A 156 2.42 -10.55 -12.86
CA ASN A 156 1.85 -9.22 -12.60
C ASN A 156 2.83 -8.06 -12.86
N TYR A 157 4.16 -8.28 -12.81
CA TYR A 157 5.14 -7.26 -13.19
C TYR A 157 5.09 -6.90 -14.67
N THR A 158 4.77 -7.87 -15.54
CA THR A 158 4.64 -7.63 -16.98
C THR A 158 3.32 -6.92 -17.32
N LYS A 159 2.35 -6.90 -16.40
CA LYS A 159 1.05 -6.23 -16.59
C LYS A 159 1.00 -4.81 -16.00
N MET A 160 2.04 -4.42 -15.26
CA MET A 160 2.10 -3.14 -14.55
C MET A 160 2.49 -1.95 -15.45
N PHE A 161 3.28 -2.21 -16.49
CA PHE A 161 3.69 -1.21 -17.46
C PHE A 161 2.95 -1.42 -18.78
N ASN A 162 2.90 -0.37 -19.62
CA ASN A 162 2.25 -0.45 -20.93
C ASN A 162 0.80 -0.98 -20.87
N SER A 163 0.08 -0.58 -19.83
CA SER A 163 -1.32 -0.93 -19.61
C SER A 163 -2.15 0.33 -19.40
N CYS A 164 -3.37 0.34 -19.92
CA CYS A 164 -4.29 1.48 -19.83
C CYS A 164 -5.72 0.97 -19.83
N ARG A 165 -6.65 1.76 -19.27
CA ARG A 165 -8.06 1.53 -19.53
C ARG A 165 -8.41 1.88 -20.98
N VAL A 166 -9.30 1.09 -21.58
CA VAL A 166 -9.74 1.23 -22.98
C VAL A 166 -11.25 1.00 -23.09
N PRO A 167 -11.94 1.62 -24.06
CA PRO A 167 -13.36 1.43 -24.22
C PRO A 167 -13.65 0.03 -24.77
N ASN A 168 -14.67 -0.62 -24.22
CA ASN A 168 -15.21 -1.87 -24.74
C ASN A 168 -16.31 -1.54 -25.75
N ALA A 169 -16.06 -1.85 -27.02
CA ALA A 169 -17.00 -1.57 -28.11
C ALA A 169 -18.33 -2.34 -28.00
N ALA A 170 -18.36 -3.51 -27.36
CA ALA A 170 -19.54 -4.36 -27.26
C ALA A 170 -20.47 -3.96 -26.10
N THR A 171 -19.90 -3.59 -24.96
CA THR A 171 -20.66 -3.26 -23.74
C THR A 171 -20.81 -1.76 -23.50
N LYS A 172 -20.09 -0.92 -24.27
CA LYS A 172 -19.90 0.52 -24.01
C LYS A 172 -19.32 0.80 -22.62
N ASP A 173 -18.66 -0.20 -22.04
CA ASP A 173 -18.03 -0.14 -20.73
C ASP A 173 -16.51 0.07 -20.88
N ILE A 174 -15.74 0.00 -19.80
CA ILE A 174 -14.28 0.19 -19.83
C ILE A 174 -13.52 -1.09 -19.46
N ASP A 175 -12.70 -1.58 -20.37
CA ASP A 175 -11.76 -2.67 -20.12
C ASP A 175 -10.37 -2.16 -19.78
N VAL A 176 -9.46 -3.08 -19.43
CA VAL A 176 -8.03 -2.78 -19.36
C VAL A 176 -7.33 -3.52 -20.50
N ALA A 177 -6.57 -2.77 -21.31
CA ALA A 177 -5.65 -3.34 -22.27
C ALA A 177 -4.27 -3.51 -21.65
N PHE A 178 -3.68 -4.68 -21.87
CA PHE A 178 -2.27 -4.96 -21.63
C PHE A 178 -1.61 -5.06 -23.00
N PHE A 179 -0.78 -4.10 -23.35
CA PHE A 179 -0.07 -4.08 -24.63
C PHE A 179 1.26 -4.82 -24.50
N ASP A 180 1.87 -5.22 -25.63
CA ASP A 180 3.14 -5.95 -25.59
C ASP A 180 4.24 -5.09 -24.97
N ASN A 181 4.66 -5.48 -23.77
CA ASN A 181 5.69 -4.80 -23.02
C ASN A 181 7.00 -4.69 -23.77
N ASN A 182 7.33 -5.56 -24.71
CA ASN A 182 8.62 -5.48 -25.41
C ASN A 182 8.65 -4.39 -26.48
N THR A 183 7.48 -3.86 -26.87
CA THR A 183 7.36 -2.87 -27.94
C THR A 183 7.28 -1.43 -27.46
N ALA A 184 6.82 -1.19 -26.23
CA ALA A 184 6.73 0.16 -25.69
C ALA A 184 8.12 0.74 -25.40
N ARG A 185 8.39 1.97 -25.83
CA ARG A 185 9.71 2.59 -25.66
C ARG A 185 9.67 3.91 -24.92
N HIS A 186 8.49 4.46 -24.67
CA HIS A 186 8.34 5.82 -24.17
C HIS A 186 7.56 5.90 -22.87
N ILE A 187 7.80 6.99 -22.15
CA ILE A 187 6.93 7.51 -21.10
C ILE A 187 6.17 8.72 -21.64
N VAL A 188 5.13 9.12 -20.93
CA VAL A 188 4.47 10.42 -21.15
C VAL A 188 4.70 11.29 -19.92
N VAL A 189 5.25 12.48 -20.13
CA VAL A 189 5.45 13.49 -19.09
C VAL A 189 4.32 14.50 -19.16
N VAL A 190 3.66 14.75 -18.03
CA VAL A 190 2.59 15.73 -17.90
C VAL A 190 3.05 16.87 -17.01
N CYS A 191 2.97 18.11 -17.50
CA CYS A 191 3.31 19.30 -16.75
C CYS A 191 2.39 20.45 -17.19
N ASN A 192 1.66 21.07 -16.25
CA ASN A 192 0.69 22.15 -16.53
C ASN A 192 -0.25 21.83 -17.71
N ASN A 193 -0.88 20.65 -17.67
CA ASN A 193 -1.76 20.08 -18.70
C ASN A 193 -1.11 19.82 -20.07
N ASN A 194 0.21 19.99 -20.21
CA ASN A 194 0.94 19.66 -21.42
C ASN A 194 1.48 18.24 -21.34
N TYR A 195 1.26 17.46 -22.39
CA TYR A 195 1.68 16.07 -22.49
C TYR A 195 2.86 15.96 -23.45
N TRP A 196 3.91 15.26 -23.03
CA TRP A 196 5.15 15.11 -23.79
C TRP A 196 5.53 13.63 -23.88
N LYS A 197 5.67 13.12 -25.10
CA LYS A 197 6.23 11.79 -25.35
C LYS A 197 7.74 11.87 -25.25
N VAL A 198 8.32 11.01 -24.42
CA VAL A 198 9.78 10.86 -24.26
C VAL A 198 10.15 9.40 -24.45
N ASN A 199 10.81 9.07 -25.57
CA ASN A 199 11.35 7.73 -25.81
C ASN A 199 12.53 7.48 -24.84
N VAL A 200 12.40 6.51 -23.95
CA VAL A 200 13.43 6.19 -22.94
C VAL A 200 14.27 4.96 -23.33
N PHE A 201 13.70 4.04 -24.11
CA PHE A 201 14.41 2.89 -24.67
C PHE A 201 14.70 3.09 -26.15
N ALA A 202 15.88 2.64 -26.57
CA ALA A 202 16.21 2.56 -27.99
C ALA A 202 15.46 1.39 -28.65
N PRO A 203 15.35 1.35 -30.00
CA PRO A 203 14.81 0.22 -30.72
C PRO A 203 15.75 -0.96 -30.52
N THR A 204 15.18 -2.12 -30.24
CA THR A 204 15.93 -3.38 -30.25
C THR A 204 16.41 -3.65 -31.68
N THR A 205 17.72 -3.80 -31.88
CA THR A 205 18.29 -4.11 -33.20
C THR A 205 18.32 -5.62 -33.43
N ALA A 206 18.30 -6.05 -34.70
CA ALA A 206 18.41 -7.46 -35.07
C ALA A 206 19.74 -8.10 -34.62
N GLU A 207 20.76 -7.28 -34.35
CA GLU A 207 22.11 -7.69 -33.93
C GLU A 207 22.22 -7.96 -32.42
N SER A 208 21.30 -7.43 -31.61
CA SER A 208 21.22 -7.70 -30.17
C SER A 208 19.76 -7.74 -29.70
N PRO A 209 18.99 -8.78 -30.07
CA PRO A 209 17.57 -8.89 -29.75
C PRO A 209 17.28 -8.96 -28.24
N ASP A 210 18.26 -9.40 -27.44
CA ASP A 210 18.07 -9.74 -26.03
C ASP A 210 18.63 -8.69 -25.04
N ARG A 211 19.12 -7.54 -25.53
CA ARG A 211 19.65 -6.47 -24.65
C ARG A 211 19.00 -5.14 -24.95
N GLN A 212 18.18 -4.69 -24.01
CA GLN A 212 17.62 -3.34 -24.02
C GLN A 212 18.75 -2.31 -23.89
N SER A 213 18.65 -1.20 -24.61
CA SER A 213 19.47 0.00 -24.38
C SER A 213 18.57 1.21 -24.12
N VAL A 214 19.09 2.18 -23.40
CA VAL A 214 18.38 3.43 -23.09
C VAL A 214 18.94 4.59 -23.90
N TYR A 215 18.11 5.60 -24.14
CA TYR A 215 18.53 6.79 -24.86
C TYR A 215 19.22 7.83 -24.00
N TYR A 216 18.90 7.88 -22.71
CA TYR A 216 19.30 8.98 -21.85
C TYR A 216 19.93 8.48 -20.55
N THR A 217 20.99 9.14 -20.15
CA THR A 217 21.53 9.10 -18.80
C THR A 217 20.64 9.87 -17.83
N GLU A 218 20.86 9.68 -16.52
CA GLU A 218 20.20 10.47 -15.48
C GLU A 218 20.36 11.99 -15.67
N ALA A 219 21.54 12.46 -16.08
CA ALA A 219 21.82 13.89 -16.27
C ALA A 219 21.09 14.48 -17.49
N GLU A 220 21.00 13.71 -18.58
CA GLU A 220 20.26 14.11 -19.77
C GLU A 220 18.74 14.15 -19.50
N LEU A 221 18.20 13.18 -18.77
CA LEU A 221 16.80 13.20 -18.32
C LEU A 221 16.50 14.43 -17.46
N CYS A 222 17.41 14.82 -16.57
CA CYS A 222 17.27 16.04 -15.78
C CYS A 222 17.15 17.29 -16.66
N THR A 223 17.99 17.40 -17.69
CA THR A 223 17.96 18.51 -18.66
C THR A 223 16.67 18.52 -19.48
N ILE A 224 16.20 17.34 -19.91
CA ILE A 224 14.93 17.17 -20.61
C ILE A 224 13.76 17.62 -19.75
N PHE A 225 13.70 17.18 -18.50
CA PHE A 225 12.60 17.52 -17.60
C PHE A 225 12.59 19.00 -17.23
N LEU A 226 13.76 19.63 -17.03
CA LEU A 226 13.86 21.08 -16.88
C LEU A 226 13.32 21.81 -18.12
N THR A 227 13.68 21.35 -19.32
CA THR A 227 13.19 21.92 -20.59
C THR A 227 11.67 21.79 -20.69
N ILE A 228 11.10 20.64 -20.32
CA ILE A 228 9.65 20.42 -20.31
C ILE A 228 8.96 21.36 -19.33
N ILE A 229 9.50 21.54 -18.12
CA ILE A 229 8.94 22.46 -17.11
C ILE A 229 8.88 23.88 -17.67
N VAL A 230 9.99 24.39 -18.20
CA VAL A 230 10.06 25.75 -18.75
C VAL A 230 9.08 25.94 -19.91
N ARG A 231 9.08 25.04 -20.90
CA ARG A 231 8.20 25.15 -22.08
C ARG A 231 6.71 24.97 -21.75
N SER A 232 6.39 24.27 -20.67
CA SER A 232 5.01 24.06 -20.24
C SER A 232 4.44 25.27 -19.48
N GLN A 233 5.28 26.18 -18.98
CA GLN A 233 4.83 27.45 -18.41
C GLN A 233 4.36 28.45 -19.48
N GLU A 234 4.93 28.36 -20.68
CA GLU A 234 4.61 29.27 -21.80
C GLU A 234 3.24 28.98 -22.45
N THR A 235 2.65 27.80 -22.19
CA THR A 235 1.39 27.38 -22.82
C THR A 235 0.46 26.72 -21.82
N THR A 236 -0.73 27.30 -21.62
CA THR A 236 -1.78 26.69 -20.80
C THR A 236 -2.68 25.83 -21.67
N ALA A 237 -2.51 24.51 -21.57
CA ALA A 237 -3.38 23.55 -22.25
C ALA A 237 -4.66 23.28 -21.43
N MET A 238 -5.73 22.89 -22.11
CA MET A 238 -6.99 22.48 -21.46
C MET A 238 -6.77 21.31 -20.52
N GLY A 239 -7.56 21.23 -19.44
CA GLY A 239 -7.48 20.19 -18.41
C GLY A 239 -8.01 18.83 -18.86
N ILE A 240 -7.52 18.31 -19.99
CA ILE A 240 -8.03 17.08 -20.62
C ILE A 240 -7.97 15.89 -19.67
N GLY A 241 -7.00 15.84 -18.76
CA GLY A 241 -6.88 14.76 -17.78
C GLY A 241 -8.12 14.58 -16.88
N SER A 242 -8.92 15.63 -16.68
CA SER A 242 -10.12 15.62 -15.84
C SER A 242 -11.15 14.58 -16.29
N VAL A 243 -11.26 14.30 -17.59
CA VAL A 243 -12.22 13.32 -18.13
C VAL A 243 -11.97 11.90 -17.62
N THR A 244 -10.73 11.58 -17.21
CA THR A 244 -10.38 10.27 -16.63
C THR A 244 -10.93 10.07 -15.21
N THR A 245 -11.52 11.13 -14.64
CA THR A 245 -12.16 11.11 -13.32
C THR A 245 -13.66 10.89 -13.39
N GLU A 246 -14.22 10.89 -14.61
CA GLU A 246 -15.65 10.71 -14.84
C GLU A 246 -16.15 9.35 -14.39
N THR A 247 -17.48 9.23 -14.31
CA THR A 247 -18.09 7.93 -14.08
C THR A 247 -17.69 6.97 -15.20
N ARG A 248 -17.57 5.68 -14.89
CA ARG A 248 -17.14 4.66 -15.87
C ARG A 248 -18.00 4.65 -17.14
N THR A 249 -19.29 4.90 -17.01
CA THR A 249 -20.24 5.00 -18.13
C THR A 249 -19.95 6.23 -18.99
N GLU A 250 -19.88 7.42 -18.38
CA GLU A 250 -19.58 8.66 -19.10
C GLU A 250 -18.20 8.62 -19.75
N TRP A 251 -17.20 8.14 -19.02
CA TRP A 251 -15.85 7.97 -19.57
C TRP A 251 -15.83 6.97 -20.73
N GLY A 252 -16.62 5.88 -20.66
CA GLY A 252 -16.79 4.93 -21.75
C GLY A 252 -17.33 5.58 -23.05
N HIS A 253 -18.14 6.63 -22.94
CA HIS A 253 -18.63 7.42 -24.07
C HIS A 253 -17.61 8.46 -24.57
N LEU A 254 -16.85 9.08 -23.66
CA LEU A 254 -15.88 10.13 -23.98
C LEU A 254 -14.57 9.60 -24.58
N ILE A 255 -14.07 8.42 -24.19
CA ILE A 255 -12.80 7.89 -24.72
C ILE A 255 -12.81 7.78 -26.26
N PRO A 256 -13.83 7.18 -26.91
CA PRO A 256 -13.86 7.08 -28.36
C PRO A 256 -13.85 8.44 -29.05
N GLU A 257 -14.57 9.43 -28.52
CA GLU A 257 -14.61 10.79 -29.08
C GLU A 257 -13.26 11.50 -28.95
N LEU A 258 -12.63 11.41 -27.77
CA LEU A 258 -11.30 11.95 -27.53
C LEU A 258 -10.25 11.27 -28.43
N THR A 259 -10.37 9.95 -28.60
CA THR A 259 -9.49 9.17 -29.49
C THR A 259 -9.66 9.55 -30.96
N ALA A 260 -10.88 9.83 -31.41
CA ALA A 260 -11.14 10.28 -32.78
C ALA A 260 -10.54 11.67 -33.07
N GLN A 261 -10.55 12.57 -32.08
CA GLN A 261 -10.02 13.93 -32.25
C GLN A 261 -8.51 14.03 -32.01
N ALA A 262 -7.94 13.17 -31.17
CA ALA A 262 -6.52 13.18 -30.82
C ALA A 262 -5.88 11.76 -30.89
N PRO A 263 -5.93 11.07 -32.05
CA PRO A 263 -5.53 9.67 -32.16
C PRO A 263 -4.07 9.42 -31.79
N CYS A 264 -3.14 10.27 -32.25
CA CYS A 264 -1.71 10.12 -31.96
C CYS A 264 -1.39 10.35 -30.47
N ALA A 265 -2.06 11.30 -29.82
CA ALA A 265 -1.87 11.60 -28.40
C ALA A 265 -2.43 10.46 -27.53
N MET A 266 -3.65 10.00 -27.83
CA MET A 266 -4.29 8.89 -27.13
C MET A 266 -3.51 7.57 -27.29
N GLN A 267 -3.02 7.28 -28.50
CA GLN A 267 -2.16 6.13 -28.73
C GLN A 267 -0.85 6.25 -27.93
N SER A 268 -0.25 7.44 -27.88
CA SER A 268 0.98 7.67 -27.11
C SER A 268 0.74 7.48 -25.61
N ILE A 269 -0.38 7.95 -25.06
CA ILE A 269 -0.75 7.74 -23.66
C ILE A 269 -0.99 6.24 -23.40
N ASN A 270 -1.81 5.58 -24.21
CA ASN A 270 -2.16 4.17 -24.04
C ASN A 270 -0.93 3.25 -24.07
N LEU A 271 0.02 3.51 -24.98
CA LEU A 271 1.25 2.73 -25.13
C LEU A 271 2.41 3.19 -24.22
N ALA A 272 2.21 4.23 -23.40
CA ALA A 272 3.24 4.69 -22.49
C ALA A 272 3.53 3.63 -21.41
N LEU A 273 4.81 3.45 -21.08
CA LEU A 273 5.25 2.59 -19.98
C LEU A 273 4.58 2.96 -18.66
N PHE A 274 4.65 4.25 -18.32
CA PHE A 274 4.00 4.90 -17.21
C PHE A 274 3.99 6.42 -17.49
N LEU A 275 3.32 7.19 -16.64
CA LEU A 275 3.32 8.64 -16.71
C LEU A 275 4.23 9.25 -15.62
N LEU A 276 4.93 10.33 -15.97
CA LEU A 276 5.59 11.21 -15.02
C LEU A 276 4.79 12.50 -14.92
N ILE A 277 4.33 12.84 -13.73
CA ILE A 277 3.63 14.09 -13.45
C ILE A 277 4.61 15.05 -12.76
N LEU A 278 4.94 16.14 -13.45
CA LEU A 278 5.73 17.25 -12.90
C LEU A 278 4.74 18.29 -12.39
N ASP A 279 4.41 18.16 -11.11
CA ASP A 279 3.42 18.98 -10.41
C ASP A 279 4.04 20.32 -9.97
N ASP A 280 3.39 21.42 -10.28
CA ASP A 280 3.85 22.78 -10.00
C ASP A 280 3.66 23.19 -8.53
N SER A 281 2.89 22.42 -7.76
CA SER A 281 2.69 22.66 -6.34
C SER A 281 3.91 22.29 -5.48
N ALA A 282 4.00 22.88 -4.29
CA ALA A 282 5.09 22.68 -3.33
C ALA A 282 4.54 22.40 -1.92
N PRO A 283 3.85 21.27 -1.68
CA PRO A 283 3.23 20.95 -0.39
C PRO A 283 4.30 20.73 0.70
N GLU A 284 4.17 21.41 1.84
CA GLU A 284 5.17 21.39 2.91
C GLU A 284 4.81 20.38 4.00
N THR A 285 3.56 20.39 4.45
CA THR A 285 3.08 19.50 5.52
C THR A 285 2.78 18.10 4.99
N ASP A 286 2.78 17.11 5.88
CA ASP A 286 2.42 15.73 5.50
C ASP A 286 0.95 15.64 5.05
N ALA A 287 0.05 16.41 5.66
CA ALA A 287 -1.35 16.50 5.26
C ALA A 287 -1.49 17.08 3.84
N GLU A 288 -0.80 18.19 3.53
CA GLU A 288 -0.80 18.77 2.18
C GLU A 288 -0.25 17.80 1.13
N LYS A 289 0.83 17.09 1.45
CA LYS A 289 1.40 16.07 0.55
C LYS A 289 0.41 14.95 0.27
N LEU A 290 -0.31 14.48 1.29
CA LEU A 290 -1.29 13.40 1.15
C LEU A 290 -2.53 13.79 0.37
N ALA A 291 -2.93 15.07 0.37
CA ALA A 291 -3.95 15.56 -0.54
C ALA A 291 -3.40 15.76 -1.97
N THR A 292 -2.20 16.33 -2.09
CA THR A 292 -1.62 16.73 -3.38
C THR A 292 -1.19 15.54 -4.25
N ILE A 293 -0.59 14.50 -3.68
CA ILE A 293 -0.13 13.33 -4.46
C ILE A 293 -1.29 12.63 -5.21
N PRO A 294 -2.40 12.22 -4.57
CA PRO A 294 -3.47 11.50 -5.26
C PRO A 294 -4.23 12.35 -6.28
N HIS A 295 -4.50 13.62 -5.98
CA HIS A 295 -5.38 14.42 -6.83
C HIS A 295 -4.90 15.81 -7.21
N GLY A 296 -3.71 16.23 -6.81
CA GLY A 296 -3.18 17.55 -7.12
C GLY A 296 -3.92 18.67 -6.38
N THR A 297 -3.52 19.91 -6.68
CA THR A 297 -4.12 21.11 -6.11
C THR A 297 -5.37 21.53 -6.89
N SER A 298 -6.33 22.08 -6.17
CA SER A 298 -7.57 22.62 -6.71
C SER A 298 -7.65 24.12 -6.39
N SER A 299 -7.83 24.94 -7.41
CA SER A 299 -8.00 26.39 -7.28
C SER A 299 -8.95 26.89 -8.37
N ILE A 300 -9.78 27.88 -8.07
CA ILE A 300 -10.74 28.41 -9.05
C ILE A 300 -10.32 29.83 -9.43
N VAL A 301 -10.11 30.08 -10.71
CA VAL A 301 -9.76 31.42 -11.24
C VAL A 301 -10.73 31.77 -12.36
N GLY A 302 -11.57 32.78 -12.14
CA GLY A 302 -12.57 33.21 -13.12
C GLY A 302 -13.63 32.16 -13.44
N GLY A 303 -13.96 31.29 -12.47
CA GLY A 303 -14.93 30.20 -12.64
C GLY A 303 -14.36 28.96 -13.35
N ILE A 304 -13.08 28.96 -13.72
CA ILE A 304 -12.41 27.81 -14.34
C ILE A 304 -11.52 27.13 -13.31
N GLN A 305 -11.60 25.81 -13.27
CA GLN A 305 -10.74 24.98 -12.45
C GLN A 305 -9.28 25.09 -12.92
N ARG A 306 -8.39 25.40 -11.98
CA ARG A 306 -6.94 25.49 -12.15
C ARG A 306 -6.23 24.72 -11.04
N GLY A 307 -4.96 24.44 -11.29
CA GLY A 307 -4.11 23.65 -10.40
C GLY A 307 -3.83 22.29 -10.99
N SER A 308 -2.99 21.53 -10.29
CA SER A 308 -2.41 20.32 -10.85
C SER A 308 -3.38 19.13 -10.92
N CYS A 309 -4.58 19.26 -10.35
CA CYS A 309 -5.62 18.23 -10.42
C CYS A 309 -6.07 17.89 -11.85
N THR A 310 -5.99 18.84 -12.78
CA THR A 310 -6.31 18.62 -14.19
C THR A 310 -5.15 18.01 -14.99
N SER A 311 -3.95 17.97 -14.39
CA SER A 311 -2.71 17.44 -14.99
C SER A 311 -2.46 15.98 -14.59
N ARG A 312 -3.50 15.16 -14.59
CA ARG A 312 -3.47 13.74 -14.18
C ARG A 312 -4.05 12.83 -15.28
N TRP A 313 -3.80 11.53 -15.18
CA TRP A 313 -4.44 10.52 -16.04
C TRP A 313 -4.66 9.23 -15.26
N TYR A 314 -5.84 9.08 -14.67
CA TYR A 314 -6.11 8.04 -13.67
C TYR A 314 -6.21 6.61 -14.23
N ASP A 315 -6.19 6.44 -15.54
CA ASP A 315 -6.17 5.12 -16.15
C ASP A 315 -4.76 4.49 -16.22
N LYS A 316 -3.74 5.18 -15.68
CA LYS A 316 -2.32 4.81 -15.76
C LYS A 316 -1.61 4.82 -14.40
N LEU A 317 -0.52 4.06 -14.33
CA LEU A 317 0.53 4.23 -13.31
C LEU A 317 1.20 5.59 -13.51
N GLN A 318 1.25 6.39 -12.44
CA GLN A 318 1.75 7.76 -12.45
C GLN A 318 2.78 7.94 -11.32
N LEU A 319 4.00 8.34 -11.68
CA LEU A 319 4.98 8.90 -10.75
C LEU A 319 4.75 10.40 -10.64
N VAL A 320 4.52 10.92 -9.44
CA VAL A 320 4.24 12.34 -9.19
C VAL A 320 5.44 12.95 -8.49
N VAL A 321 5.96 14.07 -9.01
CA VAL A 321 7.03 14.84 -8.39
C VAL A 321 6.63 16.31 -8.35
N CYS A 322 6.49 16.85 -7.14
CA CYS A 322 6.15 18.25 -6.87
C CYS A 322 7.36 19.18 -7.06
N ALA A 323 7.12 20.49 -7.15
CA ALA A 323 8.16 21.51 -7.36
C ALA A 323 9.23 21.50 -6.25
N ASN A 324 8.84 21.20 -5.01
CA ASN A 324 9.75 21.02 -3.87
C ASN A 324 10.32 19.60 -3.75
N ALA A 325 10.26 18.83 -4.84
CA ALA A 325 10.67 17.44 -4.92
C ALA A 325 9.93 16.51 -3.94
N ALA A 326 8.73 16.83 -3.43
CA ALA A 326 7.89 15.82 -2.81
C ALA A 326 7.48 14.77 -3.86
N GLY A 327 7.61 13.48 -3.54
CA GLY A 327 7.43 12.39 -4.50
C GLY A 327 6.29 11.45 -4.09
N GLY A 328 5.55 10.96 -5.07
CA GLY A 328 4.46 10.02 -4.87
C GLY A 328 4.24 9.10 -6.05
N LEU A 329 3.38 8.11 -5.85
CA LEU A 329 2.96 7.18 -6.89
C LEU A 329 1.44 6.98 -6.79
N VAL A 330 0.75 7.01 -7.92
CA VAL A 330 -0.69 6.71 -8.03
C VAL A 330 -0.86 5.63 -9.09
N TRP A 331 -1.70 4.61 -8.85
CA TRP A 331 -1.86 3.52 -9.82
C TRP A 331 -3.29 3.04 -9.99
N GLU A 332 -3.56 2.51 -11.19
CA GLU A 332 -4.84 1.90 -11.54
C GLU A 332 -4.95 0.51 -10.91
N ASN A 333 -5.91 0.33 -10.00
CA ASN A 333 -6.02 -0.87 -9.17
C ASN A 333 -6.83 -2.02 -9.79
N THR A 334 -7.55 -1.78 -10.88
CA THR A 334 -8.28 -2.86 -11.59
C THR A 334 -7.31 -3.83 -12.22
N SER A 335 -6.14 -3.38 -12.63
CA SER A 335 -5.16 -4.15 -13.38
C SER A 335 -3.88 -4.49 -12.63
N MET A 336 -3.47 -3.65 -11.67
CA MET A 336 -2.18 -3.79 -10.98
C MET A 336 -2.30 -4.36 -9.58
N ASP A 337 -1.36 -5.24 -9.21
CA ASP A 337 -1.26 -5.78 -7.85
C ASP A 337 -0.41 -4.86 -6.97
N GLY A 338 -0.94 -4.48 -5.80
CA GLY A 338 -0.26 -3.60 -4.85
C GLY A 338 1.11 -4.12 -4.37
N ASN A 339 1.33 -5.45 -4.31
CA ASN A 339 2.64 -6.00 -3.93
C ASN A 339 3.69 -5.74 -5.02
N CYS A 340 3.31 -5.85 -6.29
CA CYS A 340 4.21 -5.59 -7.40
C CYS A 340 4.61 -4.11 -7.45
N VAL A 341 3.63 -3.22 -7.20
CA VAL A 341 3.87 -1.78 -7.07
C VAL A 341 4.82 -1.47 -5.89
N LEU A 342 4.61 -2.15 -4.75
CA LEU A 342 5.45 -2.02 -3.57
C LEU A 342 6.89 -2.46 -3.85
N ARG A 343 7.09 -3.58 -4.54
CA ARG A 343 8.43 -4.04 -4.93
C ARG A 343 9.10 -3.08 -5.90
N PHE A 344 8.36 -2.65 -6.92
CA PHE A 344 8.86 -1.71 -7.92
C PHE A 344 9.42 -0.45 -7.26
N ILE A 345 8.65 0.19 -6.38
CA ILE A 345 9.11 1.43 -5.76
C ILE A 345 10.23 1.21 -4.74
N GLY A 346 10.22 0.06 -4.04
CA GLY A 346 11.29 -0.34 -3.13
C GLY A 346 12.63 -0.52 -3.85
N ASP A 347 12.61 -1.17 -5.01
CA ASP A 347 13.81 -1.40 -5.83
C ASP A 347 14.27 -0.12 -6.53
N VAL A 348 13.34 0.73 -7.01
CA VAL A 348 13.67 2.07 -7.55
C VAL A 348 14.39 2.92 -6.52
N TYR A 349 13.88 2.96 -5.28
CA TYR A 349 14.51 3.70 -4.20
C TYR A 349 15.87 3.10 -3.80
N THR A 350 15.96 1.77 -3.71
CA THR A 350 17.21 1.07 -3.39
C THR A 350 18.29 1.32 -4.43
N ASP A 351 17.94 1.27 -5.73
CA ASP A 351 18.87 1.62 -6.81
C ASP A 351 19.36 3.06 -6.68
N GLY A 352 18.50 4.01 -6.31
CA GLY A 352 18.90 5.38 -6.00
C GLY A 352 19.96 5.47 -4.89
N ILE A 353 19.76 4.74 -3.77
CA ILE A 353 20.73 4.66 -2.67
C ILE A 353 22.06 4.05 -3.14
N LEU A 354 22.01 2.94 -3.87
CA LEU A 354 23.22 2.25 -4.34
C LEU A 354 24.00 3.09 -5.35
N ARG A 355 23.31 3.80 -6.27
CA ARG A 355 23.94 4.75 -7.18
C ARG A 355 24.61 5.90 -6.43
N LEU A 356 24.03 6.39 -5.34
CA LEU A 356 24.66 7.35 -4.46
C LEU A 356 25.90 6.76 -3.76
N ALA A 357 25.79 5.57 -3.18
CA ALA A 357 26.91 4.89 -2.54
C ALA A 357 28.08 4.67 -3.52
N LYS A 358 27.79 4.31 -4.78
CA LYS A 358 28.79 4.21 -5.86
C LYS A 358 29.48 5.56 -6.14
N LYS A 359 28.71 6.66 -6.20
CA LYS A 359 29.26 8.01 -6.41
C LYS A 359 30.18 8.47 -5.26
N ILE A 360 29.96 8.00 -4.02
CA ILE A 360 30.75 8.38 -2.84
C ILE A 360 31.95 7.46 -2.63
N ASN A 361 31.73 6.15 -2.66
CA ASN A 361 32.72 5.15 -2.22
C ASN A 361 33.38 4.38 -3.37
N GLY A 362 32.94 4.58 -4.63
CA GLY A 362 33.47 3.86 -5.80
C GLY A 362 33.09 2.37 -5.88
N GLY A 363 32.30 1.85 -4.94
CA GLY A 363 31.89 0.44 -4.91
C GLY A 363 30.91 0.06 -6.02
N GLU A 364 31.05 -1.14 -6.58
CA GLU A 364 30.20 -1.69 -7.65
C GLU A 364 28.96 -2.43 -7.13
N TYR A 365 28.16 -1.77 -6.29
CA TYR A 365 26.86 -2.34 -5.90
C TYR A 365 25.81 -1.97 -6.94
N LEU A 366 25.37 -2.95 -7.73
CA LEU A 366 24.31 -2.78 -8.74
C LEU A 366 23.13 -3.67 -8.38
N LEU A 367 21.95 -3.08 -8.25
CA LEU A 367 20.70 -3.84 -8.07
C LEU A 367 20.23 -4.46 -9.39
N PHE A 368 20.35 -3.69 -10.47
CA PHE A 368 20.00 -4.10 -11.82
C PHE A 368 21.26 -4.14 -12.70
N PRO A 369 21.27 -4.97 -13.76
CA PRO A 369 22.32 -4.94 -14.77
C PRO A 369 22.53 -3.52 -15.33
N ASN A 370 23.76 -3.22 -15.75
CA ASN A 370 24.03 -1.98 -16.47
C ASN A 370 23.32 -2.01 -17.82
N ILE A 371 22.52 -0.98 -18.09
CA ILE A 371 21.85 -0.82 -19.37
C ILE A 371 22.69 0.12 -20.24
N PRO A 372 23.12 -0.31 -21.44
CA PRO A 372 23.93 0.53 -22.33
C PRO A 372 23.14 1.76 -22.77
N VAL A 373 23.86 2.86 -23.00
CA VAL A 373 23.29 4.11 -23.52
C VAL A 373 23.55 4.17 -25.02
N SER A 374 22.50 4.38 -25.81
CA SER A 374 22.55 4.55 -27.26
C SER A 374 22.37 6.02 -27.64
N SER A 375 22.94 6.44 -28.76
CA SER A 375 22.70 7.77 -29.32
C SER A 375 21.25 7.95 -29.73
N VAL A 376 20.69 9.12 -29.46
CA VAL A 376 19.31 9.47 -29.83
C VAL A 376 19.29 9.94 -31.28
N PRO A 377 18.47 9.33 -32.16
CA PRO A 377 18.22 9.88 -33.50
C PRO A 377 17.51 11.24 -33.41
N ASP A 378 17.81 12.16 -34.33
CA ASP A 378 17.22 13.52 -34.35
C ASP A 378 15.68 13.50 -34.35
N ASP A 379 15.07 12.48 -34.98
CA ASP A 379 13.62 12.32 -35.12
C ASP A 379 12.94 11.55 -33.95
N GLU A 380 13.71 10.95 -33.04
CA GLU A 380 13.20 10.11 -31.92
C GLU A 380 13.22 10.84 -30.56
N GLY A 381 13.38 12.16 -30.57
CA GLY A 381 13.50 13.00 -29.37
C GLY A 381 12.20 13.22 -28.58
N VAL A 382 12.17 14.33 -27.83
CA VAL A 382 11.05 14.74 -26.97
C VAL A 382 9.98 15.45 -27.78
N VAL A 383 8.78 14.86 -27.85
CA VAL A 383 7.68 15.36 -28.70
C VAL A 383 6.50 15.82 -27.87
N ARG A 384 6.05 17.07 -28.05
CA ARG A 384 4.79 17.55 -27.44
C ARG A 384 3.59 16.91 -28.14
N LEU A 385 2.71 16.31 -27.36
CA LEU A 385 1.44 15.76 -27.86
C LEU A 385 0.43 16.90 -27.98
N GLN A 386 -0.17 17.02 -29.17
CA GLN A 386 -1.17 18.04 -29.46
C GLN A 386 -2.58 17.45 -29.32
N PHE A 387 -3.47 18.23 -28.71
CA PHE A 387 -4.89 17.90 -28.58
C PHE A 387 -5.70 18.97 -29.30
N ASN A 388 -6.13 18.65 -30.51
CA ASN A 388 -6.93 19.55 -31.35
C ASN A 388 -8.41 19.27 -31.10
N ILE A 389 -8.90 19.72 -29.94
CA ILE A 389 -10.25 19.43 -29.45
C ILE A 389 -11.26 20.45 -30.00
N LYS A 390 -12.39 19.95 -30.51
CA LYS A 390 -13.54 20.76 -30.99
C LYS A 390 -14.44 21.19 -29.83
N ASN A 391 -15.33 22.15 -30.10
CA ASN A 391 -16.15 22.80 -29.08
C ASN A 391 -16.99 21.83 -28.22
N GLU A 392 -17.65 20.83 -28.79
CA GLU A 392 -18.50 19.88 -28.04
C GLU A 392 -17.74 19.14 -26.94
N LEU A 393 -16.59 18.54 -27.29
CA LEU A 393 -15.75 17.83 -26.33
C LEU A 393 -15.08 18.77 -25.33
N SER A 394 -14.81 20.03 -25.73
CA SER A 394 -14.31 21.06 -24.81
C SER A 394 -15.31 21.38 -23.69
N TYR A 395 -16.62 21.44 -23.98
CA TYR A 395 -17.64 21.59 -22.95
C TYR A 395 -17.66 20.41 -21.97
N MET A 396 -17.56 19.17 -22.49
CA MET A 396 -17.50 17.99 -21.63
C MET A 396 -16.28 17.99 -20.71
N ILE A 397 -15.11 18.38 -21.22
CA ILE A 397 -13.90 18.54 -20.39
C ILE A 397 -14.16 19.56 -19.27
N HIS A 398 -14.79 20.69 -19.57
CA HIS A 398 -15.12 21.70 -18.55
C HIS A 398 -16.10 21.19 -17.48
N LEU A 399 -17.09 20.38 -17.87
CA LEU A 399 -18.00 19.72 -16.92
C LEU A 399 -17.24 18.71 -16.05
N SER A 400 -16.31 17.95 -16.62
CA SER A 400 -15.45 17.03 -15.89
C SER A 400 -14.53 17.74 -14.90
N GLU A 401 -13.98 18.89 -15.29
CA GLU A 401 -13.21 19.76 -14.40
C GLU A 401 -14.03 20.20 -13.18
N THR A 402 -15.28 20.63 -13.42
CA THR A 402 -16.21 21.04 -12.35
C THR A 402 -16.51 19.89 -11.39
N ARG A 403 -16.87 18.71 -11.93
CA ARG A 403 -17.15 17.52 -11.13
C ARG A 403 -15.93 17.07 -10.32
N LEU A 404 -14.73 17.12 -10.91
CA LEU A 404 -13.49 16.83 -10.21
C LEU A 404 -13.26 17.79 -9.04
N ALA A 405 -13.46 19.09 -9.26
CA ALA A 405 -13.34 20.10 -8.21
C ALA A 405 -14.30 19.81 -7.05
N ASP A 406 -15.56 19.48 -7.34
CA ASP A 406 -16.53 19.08 -6.32
C ASP A 406 -16.04 17.85 -5.55
N LEU A 407 -15.61 16.79 -6.24
CA LEU A 407 -15.11 15.58 -5.59
C LEU A 407 -13.92 15.87 -4.66
N ILE A 408 -12.97 16.72 -5.07
CA ILE A 408 -11.82 17.08 -4.24
C ILE A 408 -12.26 17.78 -2.96
N HIS A 409 -13.17 18.76 -3.04
CA HIS A 409 -13.65 19.49 -1.87
C HIS A 409 -14.49 18.63 -0.92
N GLN A 410 -15.05 17.54 -1.42
CA GLN A 410 -15.83 16.60 -0.63
C GLN A 410 -14.98 15.57 0.10
N HIS A 411 -13.69 15.41 -0.21
CA HIS A 411 -12.84 14.39 0.41
C HIS A 411 -11.86 14.98 1.42
N THR A 412 -11.62 14.24 2.49
CA THR A 412 -10.68 14.58 3.56
C THR A 412 -9.61 13.51 3.68
N PHE A 413 -8.39 13.95 4.02
CA PHE A 413 -7.21 13.10 4.21
C PHE A 413 -6.63 13.39 5.59
N HIS A 414 -6.45 12.34 6.38
CA HIS A 414 -5.94 12.45 7.74
C HIS A 414 -4.90 11.38 8.03
N THR A 415 -3.98 11.67 8.94
CA THR A 415 -2.96 10.73 9.38
C THR A 415 -2.95 10.55 10.88
N ALA A 416 -2.49 9.38 11.30
CA ALA A 416 -2.20 9.10 12.69
C ALA A 416 -0.97 8.20 12.82
N GLU A 417 -0.22 8.37 13.89
CA GLU A 417 0.90 7.52 14.25
C GLU A 417 0.56 6.76 15.53
N LEU A 418 0.37 5.44 15.42
CA LEU A 418 0.14 4.58 16.58
C LEU A 418 1.48 4.14 17.16
N SER A 419 1.78 4.56 18.39
CA SER A 419 2.95 4.05 19.11
C SER A 419 2.67 2.64 19.65
N VAL A 420 3.38 1.63 19.13
CA VAL A 420 3.25 0.23 19.55
C VAL A 420 4.51 -0.32 20.23
N GLN A 421 5.54 0.52 20.41
CA GLN A 421 6.82 0.17 21.04
C GLN A 421 6.64 -0.59 22.37
N SER A 422 5.84 -0.04 23.27
CA SER A 422 5.66 -0.58 24.62
C SER A 422 4.80 -1.85 24.73
N ILE A 423 4.19 -2.32 23.64
CA ILE A 423 3.26 -3.47 23.66
C ILE A 423 3.65 -4.56 22.65
N THR A 424 4.50 -4.25 21.66
CA THR A 424 4.84 -5.18 20.57
C THR A 424 5.34 -6.53 21.08
N HIS A 425 6.20 -6.57 22.10
CA HIS A 425 6.70 -7.82 22.66
C HIS A 425 5.63 -8.62 23.39
N ILE A 426 4.73 -7.94 24.10
CA ILE A 426 3.62 -8.57 24.82
C ILE A 426 2.62 -9.18 23.83
N LEU A 427 2.26 -8.44 22.78
CA LEU A 427 1.38 -8.96 21.73
C LEU A 427 1.97 -10.19 21.05
N LYS A 428 3.28 -10.18 20.76
CA LYS A 428 4.00 -11.34 20.21
C LYS A 428 3.93 -12.54 21.15
N PHE A 429 4.05 -12.34 22.47
CA PHE A 429 3.91 -13.40 23.46
C PHE A 429 2.53 -14.07 23.40
N PHE A 430 1.47 -13.29 23.21
CA PHE A 430 0.10 -13.80 23.01
C PHE A 430 -0.21 -14.22 21.56
N GLY A 431 0.77 -14.21 20.65
CA GLY A 431 0.58 -14.63 19.25
C GLY A 431 -0.25 -13.68 18.39
N ILE A 432 -0.46 -12.43 18.85
CA ILE A 432 -1.22 -11.37 18.18
C ILE A 432 -0.26 -10.58 17.27
N SER A 433 -0.60 -10.47 15.98
CA SER A 433 0.12 -9.61 15.04
C SER A 433 -0.31 -8.15 15.18
N LEU A 434 0.59 -7.21 14.87
CA LEU A 434 0.26 -5.77 14.80
C LEU A 434 -0.80 -5.50 13.74
N ASP A 435 -0.84 -6.32 12.71
CA ASP A 435 -1.86 -6.30 11.68
C ASP A 435 -3.25 -6.61 12.25
N SER A 436 -3.39 -7.72 12.99
CA SER A 436 -4.65 -8.07 13.67
C SER A 436 -5.05 -7.01 14.70
N LEU A 437 -4.08 -6.40 15.41
CA LEU A 437 -4.34 -5.29 16.32
C LEU A 437 -5.02 -4.12 15.59
N VAL A 438 -4.47 -3.66 14.47
CA VAL A 438 -5.00 -2.51 13.73
C VAL A 438 -6.37 -2.82 13.14
N GLN A 439 -6.54 -4.01 12.54
CA GLN A 439 -7.79 -4.45 11.93
C GLN A 439 -8.93 -4.53 12.95
N ILE A 440 -8.70 -5.21 14.08
CA ILE A 440 -9.69 -5.34 15.16
C ILE A 440 -9.92 -4.00 15.86
N ALA A 441 -8.87 -3.23 16.17
CA ALA A 441 -9.02 -1.92 16.81
C ALA A 441 -9.85 -0.94 15.97
N THR A 442 -9.72 -1.01 14.64
CA THR A 442 -10.52 -0.19 13.72
C THR A 442 -12.01 -0.56 13.78
N GLN A 443 -12.34 -1.86 13.81
CA GLN A 443 -13.72 -2.32 13.99
C GLN A 443 -14.32 -1.88 15.34
N LEU A 444 -13.54 -2.02 16.42
CA LEU A 444 -13.94 -1.59 17.77
C LEU A 444 -14.16 -0.08 17.84
N ALA A 445 -13.27 0.71 17.24
CA ALA A 445 -13.38 2.15 17.19
C ALA A 445 -14.61 2.60 16.38
N HIS A 446 -14.86 1.96 15.23
CA HIS A 446 -16.07 2.20 14.46
C HIS A 446 -17.32 1.88 15.28
N TYR A 447 -17.36 0.74 15.96
CA TYR A 447 -18.49 0.37 16.83
C TYR A 447 -18.71 1.38 17.95
N ALA A 448 -17.63 1.85 18.60
CA ALA A 448 -17.72 2.85 19.66
C ALA A 448 -18.30 4.20 19.19
N LEU A 449 -18.08 4.56 17.93
CA LEU A 449 -18.58 5.81 17.36
C LEU A 449 -19.99 5.69 16.76
N TYR A 450 -20.30 4.56 16.14
CA TYR A 450 -21.50 4.39 15.31
C TYR A 450 -22.49 3.34 15.82
N GLY A 451 -22.14 2.60 16.88
CA GLY A 451 -23.00 1.58 17.51
C GLY A 451 -23.25 0.32 16.69
N LYS A 452 -22.56 0.15 15.56
CA LYS A 452 -22.68 -1.02 14.67
C LYS A 452 -21.33 -1.43 14.10
N LEU A 453 -21.18 -2.73 13.84
CA LEU A 453 -20.16 -3.22 12.92
C LEU A 453 -20.59 -2.93 11.49
N VAL A 454 -19.60 -2.87 10.61
CA VAL A 454 -19.80 -2.57 9.19
C VAL A 454 -18.98 -3.52 8.34
N ASN A 455 -19.35 -3.61 7.07
CA ASN A 455 -18.58 -4.43 6.14
C ASN A 455 -17.18 -3.82 5.96
N SER A 456 -16.18 -4.57 6.38
CA SER A 456 -14.78 -4.18 6.34
C SER A 456 -13.97 -5.23 5.61
N LEU A 457 -13.37 -4.84 4.48
CA LEU A 457 -12.60 -5.73 3.63
C LEU A 457 -11.11 -5.41 3.66
N GLU A 458 -10.32 -6.45 3.84
CA GLU A 458 -8.86 -6.41 3.69
C GLU A 458 -8.43 -7.25 2.48
N PRO A 459 -7.62 -6.70 1.55
CA PRO A 459 -7.04 -7.45 0.45
C PRO A 459 -5.79 -8.23 0.86
N ILE A 460 -5.79 -9.54 0.61
CA ILE A 460 -4.70 -10.47 0.90
C ILE A 460 -4.09 -10.99 -0.41
N SER A 461 -2.76 -10.91 -0.55
CA SER A 461 -2.07 -11.43 -1.73
C SER A 461 -2.20 -12.95 -1.86
N THR A 462 -2.53 -13.41 -3.06
CA THR A 462 -2.55 -14.85 -3.40
C THR A 462 -1.44 -15.26 -4.35
N ARG A 463 -0.45 -14.39 -4.62
CA ARG A 463 0.69 -14.59 -5.54
C ARG A 463 1.50 -15.88 -5.35
N LYS A 464 1.25 -16.67 -4.30
CA LYS A 464 1.72 -18.06 -4.19
C LYS A 464 1.19 -18.95 -5.32
N PHE A 465 0.09 -18.57 -5.97
CA PHE A 465 -0.54 -19.30 -7.06
C PHE A 465 -0.34 -18.59 -8.41
N ALA A 466 -0.16 -19.37 -9.47
CA ALA A 466 0.13 -18.85 -10.81
C ALA A 466 -1.03 -17.97 -11.32
N GLY A 467 -0.71 -16.80 -11.88
CA GLY A 467 -1.69 -15.87 -12.46
C GLY A 467 -2.72 -15.31 -11.46
N SER A 468 -2.55 -15.53 -10.16
CA SER A 468 -3.44 -15.01 -9.13
C SER A 468 -3.10 -13.56 -8.75
N ARG A 469 -4.01 -12.90 -8.02
CA ARG A 469 -3.81 -11.53 -7.51
C ARG A 469 -4.06 -11.46 -6.01
N ASN A 470 -5.31 -11.28 -5.63
CA ASN A 470 -5.70 -11.13 -4.24
C ASN A 470 -7.06 -11.79 -3.94
N GLU A 471 -7.24 -12.12 -2.67
CA GLU A 471 -8.47 -12.54 -2.03
C GLU A 471 -8.90 -11.44 -1.04
N LEU A 472 -10.20 -11.18 -0.89
CA LEU A 472 -10.69 -10.21 0.09
C LEU A 472 -11.21 -10.96 1.32
N ILE A 473 -10.73 -10.59 2.50
CA ILE A 473 -11.25 -11.12 3.77
C ILE A 473 -12.16 -10.10 4.44
N ALA A 474 -13.24 -10.58 5.04
CA ALA A 474 -14.10 -9.79 5.91
C ALA A 474 -13.54 -9.83 7.33
N VAL A 475 -13.37 -8.64 7.93
CA VAL A 475 -12.86 -8.51 9.30
C VAL A 475 -13.99 -8.73 10.31
N GLN A 476 -15.22 -8.31 9.97
CA GLN A 476 -16.37 -8.42 10.86
C GLN A 476 -16.82 -9.87 11.08
N SER A 477 -17.20 -10.17 12.32
CA SER A 477 -17.85 -11.44 12.71
C SER A 477 -18.63 -11.25 14.01
N ALA A 478 -19.42 -12.25 14.41
CA ALA A 478 -20.07 -12.25 15.73
C ALA A 478 -19.07 -12.18 16.90
N VAL A 479 -17.86 -12.75 16.75
CA VAL A 479 -16.81 -12.67 17.77
C VAL A 479 -16.28 -11.24 17.89
N VAL A 480 -16.07 -10.57 16.74
CA VAL A 480 -15.66 -9.16 16.72
C VAL A 480 -16.76 -8.26 17.29
N GLU A 481 -18.03 -8.58 17.03
CA GLU A 481 -19.17 -7.82 17.56
C GLU A 481 -19.26 -7.96 19.09
N ALA A 482 -19.12 -9.17 19.61
CA ALA A 482 -19.09 -9.44 21.05
C ALA A 482 -17.92 -8.69 21.72
N CYS A 483 -16.74 -8.72 21.10
CA CYS A 483 -15.59 -7.95 21.54
C CYS A 483 -15.88 -6.44 21.56
N ALA A 484 -16.46 -5.90 20.49
CA ALA A 484 -16.79 -4.48 20.40
C ALA A 484 -17.81 -4.04 21.46
N ARG A 485 -18.86 -4.84 21.68
CA ARG A 485 -19.85 -4.62 22.76
C ARG A 485 -19.19 -4.64 24.15
N ALA A 486 -18.28 -5.58 24.39
CA ALA A 486 -17.56 -5.67 25.64
C ALA A 486 -16.66 -4.45 25.88
N PHE A 487 -15.95 -3.96 24.87
CA PHE A 487 -15.05 -2.81 24.99
C PHE A 487 -15.74 -1.50 25.39
N ILE A 488 -16.96 -1.29 24.89
CA ILE A 488 -17.74 -0.08 25.22
C ILE A 488 -18.53 -0.22 26.54
N SER A 489 -18.70 -1.44 27.04
CA SER A 489 -19.40 -1.70 28.30
C SER A 489 -18.48 -1.46 29.51
N LYS A 490 -19.05 -0.82 30.54
CA LYS A 490 -18.39 -0.66 31.85
C LYS A 490 -18.58 -1.87 32.76
N ASP A 491 -19.56 -2.70 32.45
CA ASP A 491 -19.99 -3.82 33.31
C ASP A 491 -19.23 -5.12 33.01
N VAL A 492 -18.45 -5.13 31.92
CA VAL A 492 -17.64 -6.29 31.52
C VAL A 492 -16.25 -6.18 32.14
N ALA A 493 -15.76 -7.26 32.75
CA ALA A 493 -14.46 -7.30 33.38
C ALA A 493 -13.31 -7.22 32.35
N ASP A 494 -12.20 -6.60 32.74
CA ASP A 494 -11.02 -6.43 31.87
C ASP A 494 -10.45 -7.77 31.35
N ALA A 495 -10.49 -8.82 32.17
CA ALA A 495 -10.08 -10.16 31.76
C ALA A 495 -10.94 -10.72 30.61
N GLU A 496 -12.25 -10.49 30.66
CA GLU A 496 -13.19 -10.91 29.62
C GLU A 496 -13.00 -10.09 28.34
N LYS A 497 -12.77 -8.77 28.46
CA LYS A 497 -12.42 -7.91 27.31
C LYS A 497 -11.15 -8.41 26.61
N TRP A 498 -10.12 -8.75 27.38
CA TRP A 498 -8.87 -9.27 26.84
C TRP A 498 -9.05 -10.63 26.14
N GLU A 499 -9.84 -11.52 26.73
CA GLU A 499 -10.14 -12.83 26.13
C GLU A 499 -10.86 -12.67 24.79
N LEU A 500 -11.91 -11.84 24.74
CA LEU A 500 -12.66 -11.54 23.51
C LEU A 500 -11.78 -10.87 22.45
N PHE A 501 -10.90 -9.95 22.85
CA PHE A 501 -9.94 -9.33 21.94
C PHE A 501 -8.98 -10.35 21.32
N THR A 502 -8.45 -11.25 22.15
CA THR A 502 -7.54 -12.32 21.69
C THR A 502 -8.25 -13.28 20.75
N LYS A 503 -9.51 -13.65 21.03
CA LYS A 503 -10.35 -14.47 20.15
C LYS A 503 -10.64 -13.78 18.80
N ALA A 504 -10.95 -12.49 18.82
CA ALA A 504 -11.16 -11.70 17.60
C ALA A 504 -9.89 -11.66 16.73
N CYS A 505 -8.72 -11.44 17.33
CA CYS A 505 -7.43 -11.48 16.63
C CYS A 505 -7.11 -12.86 16.06
N ALA A 506 -7.42 -13.94 16.79
CA ALA A 506 -7.23 -15.31 16.33
C ALA A 506 -8.13 -15.64 15.13
N GLN A 507 -9.39 -15.18 15.13
CA GLN A 507 -10.29 -15.33 13.99
C GLN A 507 -9.78 -14.57 12.77
N HIS A 508 -9.35 -13.32 12.95
CA HIS A 508 -8.75 -12.54 11.87
C HIS A 508 -7.54 -13.26 11.24
N LYS A 509 -6.64 -13.77 12.09
CA LYS A 509 -5.47 -14.57 11.65
C LYS A 509 -5.87 -15.83 10.89
N LEU A 510 -6.96 -16.49 11.28
CA LEU A 510 -7.48 -17.66 10.58
C LEU A 510 -8.00 -17.28 9.19
N SER A 511 -8.80 -16.23 9.07
CA SER A 511 -9.28 -15.72 7.77
C SER A 511 -8.12 -15.36 6.84
N TYR A 512 -7.10 -14.67 7.37
CA TYR A 512 -5.87 -14.37 6.63
C TYR A 512 -5.19 -15.64 6.10
N LYS A 513 -5.01 -16.67 6.95
CA LYS A 513 -4.40 -17.96 6.59
C LYS A 513 -5.20 -18.74 5.55
N ASN A 514 -6.52 -18.67 5.60
CA ASN A 514 -7.37 -19.27 4.60
C ASN A 514 -7.19 -18.55 3.25
N ALA A 515 -7.22 -17.22 3.24
CA ALA A 515 -7.07 -16.41 2.04
C ALA A 515 -5.71 -16.61 1.35
N ILE A 516 -4.59 -16.51 2.09
CA ILE A 516 -3.23 -16.72 1.54
C ILE A 516 -3.03 -18.13 0.97
N SER A 517 -3.83 -19.10 1.45
CA SER A 517 -3.81 -20.49 1.00
C SER A 517 -4.84 -20.78 -0.10
N GLY A 518 -5.52 -19.75 -0.64
CA GLY A 518 -6.52 -19.89 -1.70
C GLY A 518 -7.87 -20.46 -1.25
N HIS A 519 -8.13 -20.49 0.05
CA HIS A 519 -9.38 -20.99 0.66
C HIS A 519 -10.30 -19.86 1.15
N GLY A 520 -10.13 -18.65 0.62
CA GLY A 520 -11.05 -17.54 0.86
C GLY A 520 -12.38 -17.74 0.15
N TRP A 521 -13.39 -16.97 0.55
CA TRP A 521 -14.76 -17.15 0.08
C TRP A 521 -15.18 -16.12 -0.97
N GLU A 522 -14.62 -14.90 -0.94
CA GLU A 522 -15.13 -13.77 -1.72
C GLU A 522 -14.94 -13.98 -3.22
N ARG A 523 -13.71 -14.32 -3.63
CA ARG A 523 -13.40 -14.55 -5.05
C ARG A 523 -14.14 -15.76 -5.60
N HIS A 524 -14.27 -16.81 -4.80
CA HIS A 524 -15.01 -18.01 -5.17
C HIS A 524 -16.51 -17.74 -5.34
N TYR A 525 -17.15 -17.06 -4.38
CA TYR A 525 -18.55 -16.66 -4.46
C TYR A 525 -18.83 -15.78 -5.69
N ASN A 526 -17.97 -14.80 -5.96
CA ASN A 526 -18.12 -13.95 -7.14
C ASN A 526 -17.95 -14.72 -8.45
N ALA A 527 -17.04 -15.72 -8.50
CA ALA A 527 -16.88 -16.56 -9.67
C ALA A 527 -18.12 -17.46 -9.92
N LEU A 528 -18.73 -18.00 -8.85
CA LEU A 528 -20.01 -18.72 -8.95
C LEU A 528 -21.12 -17.81 -9.49
N LYS A 529 -21.23 -16.58 -8.95
CA LYS A 529 -22.18 -15.56 -9.40
C LYS A 529 -21.96 -15.21 -10.86
N ALA A 530 -20.72 -15.04 -11.28
CA ALA A 530 -20.34 -14.73 -12.65
C ALA A 530 -20.84 -15.80 -13.65
N ILE A 531 -20.57 -17.07 -13.35
CA ILE A 531 -21.02 -18.20 -14.16
C ILE A 531 -22.54 -18.24 -14.23
N TYR A 532 -23.21 -18.03 -13.09
CA TYR A 532 -24.67 -18.03 -13.05
C TYR A 532 -25.29 -16.91 -13.88
N LEU A 533 -24.73 -15.69 -13.81
CA LEU A 533 -25.19 -14.56 -14.61
C LEU A 533 -24.95 -14.78 -16.11
N ASN A 534 -23.89 -15.51 -16.48
CA ASN A 534 -23.58 -15.87 -17.86
C ASN A 534 -24.20 -17.20 -18.32
N ARG A 535 -25.13 -17.78 -17.55
CA ARG A 535 -25.70 -19.12 -17.81
C ARG A 535 -26.28 -19.28 -19.21
N GLU A 536 -26.90 -18.25 -19.78
CA GLU A 536 -27.54 -18.33 -21.09
C GLU A 536 -26.50 -18.51 -22.19
N ALA A 537 -25.40 -17.75 -22.11
CA ALA A 537 -24.26 -17.89 -23.01
C ALA A 537 -23.56 -19.25 -22.83
N ILE A 538 -23.44 -19.73 -21.59
CA ILE A 538 -22.83 -21.04 -21.30
C ILE A 538 -23.71 -22.18 -21.84
N ASN A 539 -25.02 -22.16 -21.57
CA ASN A 539 -25.96 -23.20 -21.98
C ASN A 539 -26.17 -23.25 -23.49
N SER A 540 -25.96 -22.13 -24.18
CA SER A 540 -26.02 -22.04 -25.64
C SER A 540 -24.68 -22.38 -26.32
N SER A 541 -23.60 -22.55 -25.55
CA SER A 541 -22.29 -22.91 -26.08
C SER A 541 -22.31 -24.36 -26.60
N PRO A 542 -21.81 -24.64 -27.81
CA PRO A 542 -21.78 -26.00 -28.36
C PRO A 542 -20.92 -26.97 -27.54
N ASP A 543 -19.95 -26.44 -26.79
CA ASP A 543 -19.08 -27.20 -25.90
C ASP A 543 -19.75 -27.67 -24.60
N THR A 544 -20.96 -27.17 -24.29
CA THR A 544 -21.65 -27.48 -23.02
C THR A 544 -22.55 -28.70 -23.18
N VAL A 545 -22.15 -29.82 -22.55
CA VAL A 545 -22.97 -31.03 -22.47
C VAL A 545 -24.19 -30.85 -21.55
N ASP A 546 -25.28 -31.59 -21.78
CA ASP A 546 -26.54 -31.47 -21.01
C ASP A 546 -26.36 -31.60 -19.49
N ALA A 547 -25.43 -32.45 -19.03
CA ALA A 547 -25.13 -32.62 -17.61
C ALA A 547 -24.49 -31.37 -16.97
N MET A 548 -23.90 -30.49 -17.78
CA MET A 548 -23.29 -29.22 -17.40
C MET A 548 -24.19 -28.03 -17.75
N LYS A 549 -25.40 -28.22 -18.28
CA LYS A 549 -26.33 -27.09 -18.45
C LYS A 549 -26.73 -26.56 -17.07
N ILE A 550 -26.51 -25.26 -16.85
CA ILE A 550 -26.80 -24.56 -15.60
C ILE A 550 -28.32 -24.35 -15.53
N PRO A 551 -29.04 -25.02 -14.59
CA PRO A 551 -30.47 -24.82 -14.43
C PRO A 551 -30.75 -23.45 -13.80
N LEU A 552 -31.97 -22.95 -14.00
CA LEU A 552 -32.45 -21.81 -13.22
C LEU A 552 -32.48 -22.17 -11.73
N LEU A 553 -32.24 -21.16 -10.89
CA LEU A 553 -32.50 -21.30 -9.46
C LEU A 553 -33.98 -21.05 -9.23
N ASP A 554 -34.49 -21.56 -8.11
CA ASP A 554 -35.78 -21.07 -7.61
C ASP A 554 -35.68 -19.54 -7.44
N PRO A 555 -36.67 -18.75 -7.88
CA PRO A 555 -36.59 -17.29 -7.84
C PRO A 555 -36.30 -16.73 -6.44
N LYS A 556 -36.83 -17.36 -5.38
CA LYS A 556 -36.50 -16.93 -4.02
C LYS A 556 -35.05 -17.22 -3.71
N MET A 557 -34.53 -18.40 -4.08
CA MET A 557 -33.13 -18.74 -3.87
C MET A 557 -32.17 -17.85 -4.68
N GLU A 558 -32.52 -17.52 -5.93
CA GLU A 558 -31.78 -16.57 -6.77
C GLU A 558 -31.74 -15.19 -6.13
N GLU A 559 -32.90 -14.69 -5.69
CA GLU A 559 -33.01 -13.43 -4.97
C GLU A 559 -32.14 -13.47 -3.71
N PHE A 560 -32.26 -14.50 -2.86
CA PHE A 560 -31.51 -14.59 -1.62
C PHE A 560 -29.98 -14.72 -1.81
N PHE A 561 -29.52 -15.47 -2.80
CA PHE A 561 -28.10 -15.81 -2.94
C PHE A 561 -27.36 -14.93 -3.95
N PHE A 562 -28.04 -14.29 -4.90
CA PHE A 562 -27.41 -13.43 -5.90
C PHE A 562 -28.01 -12.02 -6.01
N GLY A 563 -29.24 -11.80 -5.51
CA GLY A 563 -30.00 -10.54 -5.67
C GLY A 563 -30.28 -9.72 -4.40
N ASN A 564 -30.06 -10.27 -3.20
CA ASN A 564 -30.57 -9.68 -1.95
C ASN A 564 -29.80 -8.41 -1.55
N GLU A 565 -30.52 -7.39 -1.06
CA GLU A 565 -29.95 -6.21 -0.39
C GLU A 565 -28.95 -6.58 0.72
N VAL A 566 -29.16 -7.70 1.42
CA VAL A 566 -28.26 -8.23 2.45
C VAL A 566 -26.88 -8.57 1.89
N LEU A 567 -26.80 -9.16 0.69
CA LEU A 567 -25.53 -9.47 0.03
C LEU A 567 -24.94 -8.24 -0.67
N ALA A 568 -25.75 -7.24 -1.01
CA ALA A 568 -25.24 -5.95 -1.43
C ALA A 568 -24.38 -5.30 -0.32
N LYS A 569 -24.72 -5.50 0.96
CA LYS A 569 -23.91 -5.01 2.10
C LYS A 569 -22.48 -5.55 2.08
N ILE A 570 -22.24 -6.77 1.60
CA ILE A 570 -20.89 -7.33 1.53
C ILE A 570 -20.13 -6.91 0.26
N SER A 571 -20.86 -6.50 -0.77
CA SER A 571 -20.31 -6.02 -2.05
C SER A 571 -19.85 -4.55 -1.99
N GLU A 572 -20.33 -3.81 -0.98
CA GLU A 572 -20.09 -2.38 -0.78
C GLU A 572 -19.45 -2.15 0.59
N PRO A 573 -18.13 -2.32 0.73
CA PRO A 573 -17.45 -2.14 2.01
C PRO A 573 -17.53 -0.69 2.48
N GLU A 574 -18.09 -0.49 3.67
CA GLU A 574 -18.05 0.80 4.38
C GLU A 574 -16.62 1.10 4.86
N ILE A 575 -15.79 0.06 5.08
CA ILE A 575 -14.36 0.23 5.37
C ILE A 575 -13.55 -0.64 4.40
N ILE A 576 -12.65 -0.02 3.64
CA ILE A 576 -11.55 -0.75 2.99
C ILE A 576 -10.29 -0.40 3.74
N ILE A 577 -9.59 -1.42 4.23
CA ILE A 577 -8.41 -1.24 5.06
C ILE A 577 -7.30 -2.19 4.62
N ALA A 578 -6.09 -1.68 4.40
CA ALA A 578 -4.98 -2.53 3.98
C ALA A 578 -3.62 -2.04 4.48
N ASN A 579 -2.76 -3.01 4.78
CA ASN A 579 -1.34 -2.78 5.02
C ASN A 579 -0.57 -2.77 3.69
N CYS A 580 0.25 -1.77 3.44
CA CYS A 580 1.19 -1.77 2.33
C CYS A 580 2.36 -0.83 2.62
N GLY A 581 3.55 -1.38 2.92
CA GLY A 581 4.70 -0.53 3.21
C GLY A 581 6.04 -1.22 3.12
N ASN A 582 7.06 -0.41 2.84
CA ASN A 582 8.47 -0.75 2.82
C ASN A 582 9.28 0.51 3.22
N PRO A 583 10.61 0.42 3.41
CA PRO A 583 11.43 1.56 3.81
C PRO A 583 11.48 2.74 2.82
N ALA A 584 11.01 2.58 1.59
CA ALA A 584 10.97 3.64 0.58
C ALA A 584 9.70 4.51 0.67
N ILE A 585 8.73 4.11 1.50
CA ILE A 585 7.39 4.71 1.55
C ILE A 585 7.16 5.30 2.93
N LYS A 586 6.74 6.56 2.94
CA LYS A 586 6.39 7.27 4.15
C LYS A 586 4.96 6.96 4.61
N TYR A 587 4.02 6.98 3.66
CA TYR A 587 2.60 6.74 3.87
C TYR A 587 1.95 6.02 2.68
N PHE A 588 0.87 5.29 2.95
CA PHE A 588 0.06 4.58 1.97
C PHE A 588 -1.40 4.98 2.16
N GLY A 589 -2.09 5.36 1.09
CA GLY A 589 -3.50 5.75 1.12
C GLY A 589 -4.35 4.98 0.10
N ILE A 590 -5.63 4.83 0.46
CA ILE A 590 -6.68 4.16 -0.32
C ILE A 590 -7.94 5.03 -0.22
N ALA A 591 -8.65 5.22 -1.32
CA ALA A 591 -9.93 5.93 -1.33
C ALA A 591 -11.07 5.05 -0.72
N PRO A 592 -12.14 5.64 -0.17
CA PRO A 592 -13.29 4.85 0.26
C PRO A 592 -14.01 4.19 -0.93
N ALA A 593 -14.59 3.00 -0.73
CA ALA A 593 -15.41 2.33 -1.76
C ALA A 593 -16.82 2.91 -1.90
N VAL A 594 -17.32 3.57 -0.87
CA VAL A 594 -18.64 4.19 -0.84
C VAL A 594 -18.53 5.57 -0.22
N ALA A 595 -19.42 6.49 -0.61
CA ALA A 595 -19.41 7.87 -0.14
C ALA A 595 -19.45 7.99 1.39
N ASN A 596 -20.21 7.11 2.04
CA ASN A 596 -20.38 7.10 3.51
C ASN A 596 -19.37 6.18 4.23
N GLY A 597 -18.26 5.83 3.58
CA GLY A 597 -17.26 4.90 4.08
C GLY A 597 -15.90 5.53 4.35
N PHE A 598 -14.94 4.68 4.71
CA PHE A 598 -13.54 4.98 4.97
C PHE A 598 -12.63 4.12 4.08
N GLY A 599 -11.59 4.75 3.51
CA GLY A 599 -10.43 4.06 2.98
C GLY A 599 -9.25 4.26 3.93
N ILE A 600 -8.65 3.19 4.43
CA ILE A 600 -7.58 3.24 5.44
C ILE A 600 -6.37 2.48 4.93
N GLY A 601 -5.31 3.20 4.59
CA GLY A 601 -4.00 2.61 4.33
C GLY A 601 -3.14 2.68 5.57
N TYR A 602 -2.36 1.63 5.87
CA TYR A 602 -1.39 1.69 6.96
C TYR A 602 -0.05 1.03 6.62
N ILE A 603 0.98 1.45 7.36
CA ILE A 603 2.34 0.93 7.27
C ILE A 603 2.80 0.57 8.67
N ILE A 604 3.12 -0.71 8.87
CA ILE A 604 3.83 -1.16 10.07
C ILE A 604 5.31 -0.85 9.88
N LYS A 605 5.87 0.06 10.70
CA LYS A 605 7.29 0.47 10.62
C LYS A 605 8.10 -0.26 11.71
N PRO A 606 8.88 -1.31 11.35
CA PRO A 606 9.56 -2.13 12.36
C PRO A 606 10.62 -1.35 13.13
N ASN A 607 11.32 -0.43 12.45
CA ASN A 607 12.44 0.33 13.02
C ASN A 607 11.98 1.41 14.02
N SER A 608 10.83 2.05 13.77
CA SER A 608 10.27 3.07 14.68
C SER A 608 9.29 2.49 15.70
N LEU A 609 8.98 1.19 15.61
CA LEU A 609 7.95 0.52 16.41
C LEU A 609 6.63 1.33 16.45
N SER A 610 6.26 1.87 15.29
CA SER A 610 5.04 2.63 15.07
C SER A 610 4.24 2.06 13.90
N VAL A 611 2.94 2.35 13.89
CA VAL A 611 2.07 2.10 12.74
C VAL A 611 1.56 3.45 12.24
N SER A 612 1.90 3.79 11.00
CA SER A 612 1.41 4.99 10.32
C SER A 612 0.08 4.67 9.64
N LEU A 613 -0.95 5.44 9.93
CA LEU A 613 -2.28 5.35 9.33
C LEU A 613 -2.52 6.55 8.41
N VAL A 614 -3.15 6.30 7.26
CA VAL A 614 -3.76 7.31 6.41
C VAL A 614 -5.23 6.95 6.24
N GLY A 615 -6.10 7.90 6.53
CA GLY A 615 -7.53 7.75 6.39
C GLY A 615 -8.06 8.71 5.34
N THR A 616 -8.91 8.20 4.48
CA THR A 616 -9.58 8.94 3.42
C THR A 616 -11.08 8.73 3.53
N SER A 617 -11.86 9.81 3.57
CA SER A 617 -13.32 9.73 3.56
C SER A 617 -13.94 10.95 2.89
N GLN A 618 -15.20 10.83 2.46
CA GLN A 618 -15.92 11.94 1.84
C GLN A 618 -16.70 12.71 2.92
N TRP A 619 -17.69 12.05 3.54
CA TRP A 619 -18.62 12.71 4.48
C TRP A 619 -18.44 12.29 5.93
N ARG A 620 -17.24 11.85 6.32
CA ARG A 620 -17.00 11.25 7.65
C ARG A 620 -15.89 11.96 8.42
N GLN A 621 -15.94 11.83 9.75
CA GLN A 621 -14.94 12.39 10.67
C GLN A 621 -13.75 11.43 10.81
N THR A 622 -12.84 11.44 9.83
CA THR A 622 -11.66 10.56 9.83
C THR A 622 -10.77 10.77 11.04
N ASP A 623 -10.50 12.02 11.44
CA ASP A 623 -9.73 12.34 12.65
C ASP A 623 -10.31 11.68 13.90
N ARG A 624 -11.62 11.83 14.10
CA ARG A 624 -12.31 11.25 15.26
C ARG A 624 -12.23 9.72 15.27
N LEU A 625 -12.31 9.09 14.10
CA LEU A 625 -12.10 7.65 13.98
C LEU A 625 -10.69 7.28 14.45
N PHE A 626 -9.65 7.98 14.00
CA PHE A 626 -8.27 7.71 14.38
C PHE A 626 -7.97 7.99 15.85
N ASP A 627 -8.51 9.04 16.43
CA ASP A 627 -8.45 9.29 17.87
C ASP A 627 -9.06 8.13 18.66
N THR A 628 -10.19 7.61 18.18
CA THR A 628 -10.86 6.47 18.80
C THR A 628 -10.06 5.18 18.62
N VAL A 629 -9.41 4.96 17.47
CA VAL A 629 -8.48 3.84 17.25
C VAL A 629 -7.31 3.92 18.23
N GLN A 630 -6.71 5.10 18.42
CA GLN A 630 -5.65 5.31 19.41
C GLN A 630 -6.12 4.97 20.83
N TRP A 631 -7.33 5.41 21.19
CA TRP A 631 -7.94 5.06 22.47
C TRP A 631 -8.11 3.55 22.63
N VAL A 632 -8.66 2.84 21.63
CA VAL A 632 -8.80 1.37 21.66
C VAL A 632 -7.44 0.69 21.84
N VAL A 633 -6.42 1.10 21.08
CA VAL A 633 -5.07 0.54 21.18
C VAL A 633 -4.47 0.78 22.58
N GLN A 634 -4.73 1.94 23.18
CA GLN A 634 -4.29 2.24 24.54
C GLN A 634 -5.02 1.38 25.58
N CYS A 635 -6.33 1.12 25.41
CA CYS A 635 -7.06 0.16 26.23
C CYS A 635 -6.48 -1.25 26.10
N VAL A 636 -6.28 -1.74 24.88
CA VAL A 636 -5.66 -3.05 24.59
C VAL A 636 -4.29 -3.15 25.24
N LYS A 637 -3.50 -2.07 25.25
CA LYS A 637 -2.20 -2.01 25.94
C LYS A 637 -2.30 -2.21 27.45
N THR A 638 -3.28 -1.59 28.09
CA THR A 638 -3.51 -1.79 29.53
C THR A 638 -3.92 -3.24 29.81
N LEU A 639 -4.86 -3.77 29.02
CA LEU A 639 -5.34 -5.16 29.15
C LEU A 639 -4.22 -6.19 28.94
N ALA A 640 -3.42 -6.02 27.88
CA ALA A 640 -2.32 -6.92 27.55
C ALA A 640 -1.25 -6.94 28.66
N LYS A 641 -0.92 -5.78 29.25
CA LYS A 641 0.03 -5.69 30.37
C LYS A 641 -0.49 -6.38 31.62
N ALA A 642 -1.77 -6.19 31.95
CA ALA A 642 -2.40 -6.85 33.09
C ALA A 642 -2.42 -8.37 32.92
N ALA A 643 -2.81 -8.86 31.74
CA ALA A 643 -2.81 -10.29 31.42
C ALA A 643 -1.40 -10.89 31.46
N PHE A 644 -0.40 -10.19 30.93
CA PHE A 644 0.99 -10.62 30.96
C PHE A 644 1.53 -10.73 32.40
N ALA A 645 1.24 -9.73 33.25
CA ALA A 645 1.63 -9.75 34.66
C ALA A 645 0.96 -10.90 35.43
N SER A 646 -0.32 -11.19 35.15
CA SER A 646 -1.05 -12.31 35.76
C SER A 646 -0.38 -13.66 35.44
N GLN A 647 -0.10 -13.93 34.16
CA GLN A 647 0.55 -15.19 33.75
C GLN A 647 1.99 -15.32 34.24
N ALA A 648 2.73 -14.20 34.32
CA ALA A 648 4.06 -14.21 34.92
C ALA A 648 4.00 -14.55 36.42
N THR A 649 3.00 -14.04 37.13
CA THR A 649 2.80 -14.32 38.57
C THR A 649 2.37 -15.76 38.82
N GLU A 650 1.44 -16.30 38.01
CA GLU A 650 1.05 -17.72 38.07
C GLU A 650 2.23 -18.65 37.81
N SER A 651 3.06 -18.33 36.81
CA SER A 651 4.28 -19.10 36.52
C SER A 651 5.27 -19.07 37.69
N LEU A 652 5.38 -17.93 38.39
CA LEU A 652 6.24 -17.81 39.57
C LEU A 652 5.68 -18.58 40.79
N LEU A 653 4.36 -18.66 40.93
CA LEU A 653 3.69 -19.41 42.01
C LEU A 653 3.72 -20.92 41.79
N LEU A 654 3.72 -21.37 40.52
CA LEU A 654 3.81 -22.79 40.15
C LEU A 654 5.24 -23.36 40.25
N TYR A 655 6.27 -22.52 40.09
CA TYR A 655 7.68 -22.94 40.06
C TYR A 655 8.56 -22.30 41.15
N GLY A 656 8.00 -21.48 42.03
CA GLY A 656 8.70 -20.87 43.15
C GLY A 656 8.88 -21.86 44.31
N GLU A 657 10.07 -21.90 44.92
CA GLU A 657 10.33 -22.75 46.08
C GLU A 657 9.33 -22.46 47.22
N PRO A 658 8.87 -23.51 47.94
CA PRO A 658 7.90 -23.36 49.02
C PRO A 658 8.56 -22.64 50.21
N GLY A 659 8.39 -21.32 50.29
CA GLY A 659 8.92 -20.50 51.40
C GLY A 659 8.74 -18.99 51.29
N MET A 660 8.41 -18.41 50.13
CA MET A 660 8.15 -16.96 50.02
C MET A 660 6.70 -16.62 50.36
N GLY A 661 6.50 -15.78 51.37
CA GLY A 661 5.18 -15.28 51.77
C GLY A 661 4.55 -14.39 50.70
N SER A 662 3.21 -14.36 50.65
CA SER A 662 2.42 -13.67 49.60
C SER A 662 2.71 -12.17 49.47
N ALA A 663 3.15 -11.51 50.55
CA ALA A 663 3.53 -10.09 50.55
C ALA A 663 4.90 -9.84 49.88
N ASP A 664 5.85 -10.77 50.02
CA ASP A 664 7.18 -10.67 49.41
C ASP A 664 7.15 -11.01 47.92
N ALA A 665 6.24 -11.90 47.50
CA ALA A 665 5.98 -12.18 46.09
C ALA A 665 5.38 -10.95 45.36
N LEU A 666 4.44 -10.23 45.98
CA LEU A 666 3.86 -9.00 45.44
C LEU A 666 4.87 -7.84 45.36
N GLY A 667 5.74 -7.71 46.37
CA GLY A 667 6.86 -6.75 46.36
C GLY A 667 7.89 -7.07 45.25
N ALA A 668 8.17 -8.35 45.01
CA ALA A 668 9.02 -8.80 43.92
C ALA A 668 8.38 -8.58 42.54
N VAL A 669 7.06 -8.68 42.39
CA VAL A 669 6.32 -8.37 41.14
C VAL A 669 6.33 -6.87 40.82
N ALA A 670 6.17 -6.00 41.83
CA ALA A 670 6.30 -4.55 41.64
C ALA A 670 7.73 -4.14 41.24
N MET A 671 8.74 -4.72 41.89
CA MET A 671 10.16 -4.53 41.54
C MET A 671 10.50 -5.12 40.16
N THR A 672 9.97 -6.29 39.79
CA THR A 672 10.20 -6.90 38.47
C THR A 672 9.41 -6.23 37.35
N SER A 673 8.29 -5.55 37.59
CA SER A 673 7.63 -4.75 36.54
C SER A 673 8.49 -3.53 36.14
N VAL A 674 9.08 -2.83 37.12
CA VAL A 674 9.98 -1.69 36.90
C VAL A 674 11.37 -2.16 36.45
N GLN A 675 11.85 -3.28 36.97
CA GLN A 675 13.10 -3.88 36.51
C GLN A 675 12.94 -4.55 35.14
N SER A 676 11.79 -5.09 34.74
CA SER A 676 11.58 -5.76 33.43
C SER A 676 11.66 -4.80 32.26
N ASP A 677 11.20 -3.55 32.40
CA ASP A 677 11.47 -2.48 31.43
C ASP A 677 12.97 -2.16 31.34
N THR A 678 13.70 -2.35 32.45
CA THR A 678 15.14 -2.12 32.53
C THR A 678 15.95 -3.33 32.03
N THR A 679 15.54 -4.57 32.32
CA THR A 679 16.17 -5.82 31.86
C THR A 679 15.82 -6.13 30.43
N ALA A 680 14.63 -5.78 29.92
CA ALA A 680 14.33 -5.82 28.49
C ALA A 680 15.23 -4.85 27.72
N ARG A 681 15.38 -3.60 28.22
CA ARG A 681 16.38 -2.64 27.69
C ARG A 681 17.81 -3.16 27.79
N LEU A 682 18.20 -3.80 28.90
CA LEU A 682 19.56 -4.33 29.09
C LEU A 682 19.82 -5.59 28.27
N MET A 683 18.82 -6.46 28.04
CA MET A 683 18.91 -7.60 27.13
C MET A 683 18.97 -7.15 25.68
N GLU A 684 18.28 -6.06 25.32
CA GLU A 684 18.35 -5.45 24.00
C GLU A 684 19.70 -4.78 23.74
N VAL A 685 20.23 -4.02 24.71
CA VAL A 685 21.60 -3.48 24.68
C VAL A 685 22.65 -4.60 24.69
N SER A 686 22.41 -5.69 25.43
CA SER A 686 23.31 -6.85 25.46
C SER A 686 23.25 -7.68 24.17
N ARG A 687 22.09 -7.77 23.50
CA ARG A 687 21.97 -8.34 22.13
C ARG A 687 22.71 -7.48 21.12
N MET A 688 22.59 -6.16 21.19
CA MET A 688 23.37 -5.22 20.36
C MET A 688 24.89 -5.31 20.63
N ARG A 689 25.30 -5.57 21.87
CA ARG A 689 26.72 -5.73 22.24
C ARG A 689 27.28 -7.10 21.89
N SER A 690 26.50 -8.17 22.00
CA SER A 690 26.93 -9.54 21.65
C SER A 690 26.97 -9.78 20.14
N SER A 691 26.10 -9.13 19.37
CA SER A 691 26.24 -9.05 17.90
C SER A 691 27.49 -8.24 17.48
N HIS A 692 27.89 -7.23 18.26
CA HIS A 692 29.17 -6.52 18.10
C HIS A 692 30.39 -7.38 18.47
N ARG A 693 30.31 -8.15 19.57
CA ARG A 693 31.44 -8.95 20.09
C ARG A 693 31.70 -10.23 19.29
N ARG A 694 30.67 -10.82 18.66
CA ARG A 694 30.84 -11.92 17.68
C ARG A 694 31.47 -11.45 16.36
N ARG A 695 31.43 -10.15 16.06
CA ARG A 695 32.09 -9.56 14.88
C ARG A 695 33.58 -9.27 15.08
N SER A 696 34.02 -8.89 16.29
CA SER A 696 35.45 -8.60 16.52
C SER A 696 36.35 -9.84 16.66
N VAL A 697 35.79 -11.05 16.68
CA VAL A 697 36.57 -12.31 16.77
C VAL A 697 36.88 -12.90 15.39
N HIS A 698 36.28 -12.37 14.31
CA HIS A 698 36.56 -12.80 12.92
C HIS A 698 37.45 -11.84 12.11
N GLU A 699 37.92 -10.73 12.69
CA GLU A 699 38.88 -9.80 12.06
C GLU A 699 40.25 -9.78 12.78
N GLY A 700 40.74 -10.96 13.16
CA GLY A 700 41.95 -11.12 13.96
C GLY A 700 42.92 -12.19 13.46
N SER A 701 43.16 -12.31 12.15
CA SER A 701 44.35 -12.99 11.63
C SER A 701 44.59 -12.66 10.14
N SER A 702 45.30 -11.57 9.87
CA SER A 702 46.07 -11.45 8.62
C SER A 702 47.50 -11.05 8.97
N ALA A 703 48.44 -11.96 8.77
CA ALA A 703 49.85 -11.64 8.69
C ALA A 703 50.46 -12.43 7.52
N ASN A 704 50.76 -11.68 6.45
CA ASN A 704 51.85 -11.83 5.48
C ASN A 704 52.30 -13.23 5.03
N ALA A 705 52.09 -13.56 3.75
CA ALA A 705 53.16 -14.09 2.87
C ALA A 705 52.72 -14.15 1.39
N VAL A 706 53.69 -13.86 0.52
CA VAL A 706 53.70 -13.75 -0.95
C VAL A 706 53.45 -15.10 -1.66
N PRO A 707 52.84 -15.15 -2.88
CA PRO A 707 52.65 -16.39 -3.61
C PRO A 707 53.87 -16.76 -4.47
N GLY A 708 54.41 -17.96 -4.27
CA GLY A 708 55.46 -18.57 -5.10
C GLY A 708 54.96 -19.78 -5.88
N THR A 709 54.94 -19.63 -7.21
CA THR A 709 55.31 -20.61 -8.25
C THR A 709 54.65 -21.99 -8.35
N ALA A 710 54.00 -22.17 -9.51
CA ALA A 710 54.29 -23.21 -10.53
C ALA A 710 53.67 -24.63 -10.41
N SER A 711 52.66 -24.85 -11.28
CA SER A 711 52.59 -25.84 -12.37
C SER A 711 52.72 -27.36 -12.12
N VAL A 712 51.90 -28.10 -12.89
CA VAL A 712 52.16 -29.37 -13.63
C VAL A 712 51.14 -30.49 -13.35
N LEU A 713 50.26 -30.68 -14.35
CA LEU A 713 49.87 -31.91 -15.07
C LEU A 713 49.50 -33.24 -14.35
N ASP A 714 48.25 -33.64 -14.62
CA ASP A 714 47.86 -34.81 -15.46
C ASP A 714 47.70 -36.23 -14.86
N LYS A 715 46.60 -36.88 -15.33
CA LYS A 715 46.26 -38.32 -15.46
C LYS A 715 46.13 -39.25 -14.23
N GLY A 716 44.91 -39.72 -14.00
CA GLY A 716 44.47 -41.04 -14.51
C GLY A 716 44.60 -42.31 -13.64
N ALA A 717 43.44 -42.89 -13.33
CA ALA A 717 43.10 -44.33 -13.30
C ALA A 717 43.28 -45.23 -12.03
N ARG A 718 42.11 -45.72 -11.58
CA ARG A 718 41.68 -47.09 -11.19
C ARG A 718 42.27 -47.88 -9.97
N ALA A 719 41.31 -48.23 -9.10
CA ALA A 719 40.98 -49.55 -8.52
C ALA A 719 41.78 -50.11 -7.30
N ALA A 720 41.09 -50.39 -6.19
CA ALA A 720 40.62 -51.75 -5.81
C ALA A 720 40.08 -51.84 -4.35
N ALA A 721 39.18 -52.82 -4.16
CA ALA A 721 38.83 -53.59 -2.94
C ALA A 721 37.62 -53.20 -2.06
N LEU A 722 36.61 -54.08 -2.16
CA LEU A 722 35.42 -54.41 -1.34
C LEU A 722 35.82 -55.15 -0.01
N PRO A 723 34.92 -55.52 0.97
CA PRO A 723 33.53 -55.98 0.77
C PRO A 723 32.42 -55.68 1.83
N ALA A 724 31.18 -55.67 1.30
CA ALA A 724 29.90 -56.31 1.73
C ALA A 724 29.34 -56.20 3.17
N TYR A 725 28.02 -55.91 3.31
CA TYR A 725 26.94 -56.92 3.46
C TYR A 725 25.50 -56.31 3.57
N LEU A 726 24.59 -56.86 2.73
CA LEU A 726 23.12 -57.04 2.76
C LEU A 726 22.12 -56.05 3.43
N ASN A 727 21.08 -55.62 2.68
CA ASN A 727 19.75 -56.29 2.67
C ASN A 727 18.73 -55.74 1.64
N ASN A 728 18.25 -56.68 0.81
CA ASN A 728 17.00 -56.91 0.05
C ASN A 728 15.94 -55.84 -0.30
N GLU A 729 15.54 -55.91 -1.58
CA GLU A 729 14.28 -55.51 -2.20
C GLU A 729 13.14 -56.53 -1.98
N ILE A 730 11.87 -56.12 -2.20
CA ILE A 730 10.90 -56.71 -3.18
C ILE A 730 9.52 -56.01 -3.06
N ALA A 731 8.86 -55.83 -4.21
CA ALA A 731 7.54 -55.23 -4.45
C ALA A 731 6.34 -56.19 -4.25
N LEU A 732 5.10 -55.67 -4.10
CA LEU A 732 3.84 -56.12 -4.76
C LEU A 732 2.52 -55.49 -4.22
N SER A 733 1.66 -55.08 -5.18
CA SER A 733 0.17 -55.07 -5.31
C SER A 733 -0.83 -54.75 -4.16
N ALA A 734 -1.71 -53.77 -4.49
CA ALA A 734 -3.19 -53.74 -4.49
C ALA A 734 -4.10 -54.18 -3.30
N GLN A 735 -5.09 -53.31 -3.08
CA GLN A 735 -6.47 -53.48 -2.58
C GLN A 735 -6.81 -53.44 -1.07
N ASP A 736 -7.87 -52.66 -0.84
CA ASP A 736 -8.90 -52.72 0.20
C ASP A 736 -8.91 -51.81 1.44
N MET A 737 -10.17 -51.46 1.73
CA MET A 737 -10.73 -50.40 2.53
C MET A 737 -10.61 -50.58 4.05
N HIS A 738 -10.88 -49.44 4.71
CA HIS A 738 -11.44 -49.23 6.05
C HIS A 738 -10.50 -48.89 7.20
N ARG A 739 -10.85 -47.74 7.79
CA ARG A 739 -10.71 -47.30 9.18
C ARG A 739 -9.29 -47.22 9.72
N ASP A 740 -8.86 -46.00 10.06
CA ASP A 740 -8.68 -45.72 11.49
C ASP A 740 -8.67 -44.22 11.83
N ASN A 741 -9.44 -43.94 12.88
CA ASN A 741 -9.30 -42.81 13.77
C ASN A 741 -7.96 -42.98 14.50
N THR A 742 -7.01 -42.05 14.35
CA THR A 742 -6.02 -41.81 15.40
C THR A 742 -5.59 -40.34 15.40
N SER A 743 -5.88 -39.71 16.53
CA SER A 743 -5.32 -38.46 17.00
C SER A 743 -3.80 -38.51 17.05
N ALA A 744 -3.13 -37.57 16.38
CA ALA A 744 -1.71 -37.32 16.57
C ALA A 744 -1.50 -35.86 16.98
N SER A 745 -1.27 -35.68 18.28
CA SER A 745 -0.67 -34.49 18.88
C SER A 745 0.68 -34.19 18.22
N SER A 746 0.83 -33.02 17.63
CA SER A 746 2.13 -32.46 17.26
C SER A 746 2.35 -31.15 18.00
N HIS A 747 3.12 -31.24 19.10
CA HIS A 747 3.83 -30.10 19.64
C HIS A 747 4.99 -29.77 18.70
N GLY A 748 4.85 -28.65 18.00
CA GLY A 748 5.89 -28.04 17.17
C GLY A 748 5.60 -26.56 17.04
N THR A 749 5.91 -25.78 18.08
CA THR A 749 5.73 -24.32 18.11
C THR A 749 6.79 -23.64 17.26
N ALA A 750 6.52 -23.45 15.97
CA ALA A 750 7.16 -22.43 15.16
C ALA A 750 6.24 -21.20 15.12
N THR A 751 6.60 -20.15 15.87
CA THR A 751 5.90 -18.86 15.88
C THR A 751 6.00 -18.20 14.51
N GLU A 752 4.91 -18.31 13.75
CA GLU A 752 4.68 -17.75 12.42
C GLU A 752 4.52 -16.22 12.50
N TYR A 753 5.50 -15.48 11.97
CA TYR A 753 5.46 -14.02 11.84
C TYR A 753 4.67 -13.64 10.58
N ILE A 754 3.36 -13.48 10.73
CA ILE A 754 2.47 -12.96 9.69
C ILE A 754 2.55 -11.42 9.73
N LEU A 755 3.27 -10.84 8.76
CA LEU A 755 3.02 -9.45 8.33
C LEU A 755 1.78 -9.51 7.45
N GLY A 756 0.66 -8.91 7.88
CA GLY A 756 -0.57 -8.93 7.11
C GLY A 756 -0.62 -7.89 5.98
N GLY A 757 -1.69 -7.88 5.20
CA GLY A 757 -1.88 -7.14 3.95
C GLY A 757 -0.85 -7.43 2.83
N TYR A 758 -0.51 -6.41 2.03
CA TYR A 758 0.48 -6.46 0.93
C TYR A 758 1.94 -6.63 1.41
N GLY A 759 2.15 -6.95 2.68
CA GLY A 759 3.46 -7.03 3.31
C GLY A 759 4.13 -8.39 3.14
N PHE A 760 4.51 -8.77 1.91
CA PHE A 760 5.22 -10.03 1.65
C PHE A 760 6.75 -9.94 1.56
N PHE A 761 7.34 -8.76 1.71
CA PHE A 761 8.76 -8.57 1.44
C PHE A 761 9.61 -8.58 2.71
N ASP A 762 10.41 -9.65 2.84
CA ASP A 762 11.79 -9.50 3.29
C ASP A 762 12.67 -10.41 2.43
N GLY A 763 13.75 -9.85 1.88
CA GLY A 763 14.57 -10.43 0.82
C GLY A 763 15.48 -11.53 1.36
N GLY A 764 15.50 -12.68 0.67
CA GLY A 764 16.55 -13.68 0.88
C GLY A 764 17.95 -13.06 0.72
N ASP A 765 18.87 -13.44 1.62
CA ASP A 765 20.33 -13.19 1.72
C ASP A 765 20.91 -11.79 1.45
N LEU A 766 20.15 -10.86 0.91
CA LEU A 766 20.52 -9.48 0.67
C LEU A 766 20.27 -8.59 1.89
N ASP A 767 19.46 -9.03 2.86
CA ASP A 767 19.22 -8.25 4.07
C ASP A 767 20.41 -8.23 5.04
N TYR A 768 21.27 -9.25 4.98
CA TYR A 768 22.58 -9.24 5.63
C TYR A 768 23.54 -8.22 5.01
N LEU A 769 23.39 -7.89 3.72
CA LEU A 769 24.15 -6.83 3.07
C LEU A 769 23.44 -5.47 3.17
N LYS A 770 22.10 -5.40 3.18
CA LYS A 770 21.29 -4.17 3.24
C LYS A 770 21.30 -3.54 4.64
N THR A 771 21.14 -4.30 5.71
CA THR A 771 21.24 -3.74 7.07
C THR A 771 22.67 -3.40 7.45
N ASP A 772 23.65 -4.17 6.98
CA ASP A 772 25.05 -3.89 7.26
C ASP A 772 25.53 -2.68 6.44
N SER A 773 25.15 -2.55 5.17
CA SER A 773 25.48 -1.36 4.36
C SER A 773 24.72 -0.13 4.82
N MET A 774 23.42 -0.22 5.16
CA MET A 774 22.63 0.92 5.64
C MET A 774 22.99 1.33 7.06
N SER A 775 23.33 0.40 7.96
CA SER A 775 23.84 0.75 9.29
C SER A 775 25.26 1.30 9.21
N ARG A 776 26.13 0.77 8.33
CA ARG A 776 27.45 1.34 8.03
C ARG A 776 27.34 2.71 7.38
N LEU A 777 26.40 2.94 6.45
CA LEU A 777 26.22 4.25 5.79
C LEU A 777 25.60 5.27 6.74
N SER A 778 24.60 4.90 7.54
CA SER A 778 23.99 5.80 8.54
C SER A 778 24.96 6.12 9.67
N SER A 779 25.73 5.13 10.15
CA SER A 779 26.81 5.36 11.12
C SER A 779 27.99 6.13 10.51
N HIS A 780 28.32 5.96 9.23
CA HIS A 780 29.34 6.77 8.56
C HIS A 780 28.88 8.19 8.27
N LEU A 781 27.63 8.39 7.85
CA LEU A 781 27.06 9.71 7.63
C LEU A 781 26.96 10.46 8.97
N GLN A 782 26.53 9.79 10.05
CA GLN A 782 26.60 10.36 11.40
C GLN A 782 28.04 10.58 11.86
N SER A 783 28.97 9.64 11.63
CA SER A 783 30.37 9.78 12.06
C SER A 783 31.10 10.88 11.31
N ALA A 784 30.82 11.06 10.00
CA ALA A 784 31.40 12.10 9.16
C ALA A 784 30.86 13.49 9.49
N VAL A 785 29.60 13.57 9.95
CA VAL A 785 28.98 14.79 10.48
C VAL A 785 29.58 15.13 11.86
N THR A 786 29.80 14.15 12.74
CA THR A 786 30.41 14.39 14.05
C THR A 786 31.93 14.60 13.99
N SER A 787 32.64 14.00 13.02
CA SER A 787 34.10 14.14 12.88
C SER A 787 34.51 15.47 12.23
N ARG A 788 33.62 16.11 11.46
CA ARG A 788 33.81 17.50 10.99
C ARG A 788 33.38 18.57 11.99
N LEU A 789 32.70 18.18 13.08
CA LEU A 789 32.35 19.08 14.20
C LEU A 789 33.34 19.02 15.38
N HIS A 790 34.32 18.10 15.38
CA HIS A 790 35.31 17.94 16.46
C HIS A 790 36.72 18.47 16.17
N SER A 791 36.91 19.34 15.17
CA SER A 791 38.18 20.08 14.98
C SER A 791 38.10 21.57 15.33
N ARG A 792 37.03 22.02 16.00
CA ARG A 792 36.91 23.40 16.53
C ARG A 792 36.19 23.44 17.88
N SER A 793 36.81 22.88 18.92
CA SER A 793 36.38 23.16 20.30
C SER A 793 37.53 22.99 21.30
N THR A 794 38.53 23.86 21.21
CA THR A 794 39.50 24.12 22.28
C THR A 794 39.55 25.63 22.55
N SER A 795 38.46 26.19 23.07
CA SER A 795 38.45 27.54 23.66
C SER A 795 37.16 27.78 24.45
N ALA A 796 36.95 27.02 25.52
CA ALA A 796 35.84 27.26 26.46
C ALA A 796 36.27 27.18 27.94
N LEU A 797 37.59 27.18 28.23
CA LEU A 797 38.10 27.12 29.61
C LEU A 797 38.73 28.43 30.11
N ASN A 798 38.82 29.49 29.29
CA ASN A 798 39.41 30.78 29.69
C ASN A 798 38.39 31.93 29.93
N LEU A 799 37.09 31.73 29.70
CA LEU A 799 36.10 32.80 29.93
C LEU A 799 35.41 32.77 31.30
N TYR A 800 35.53 31.66 32.05
CA TYR A 800 34.87 31.51 33.35
C TYR A 800 35.68 32.12 34.52
N GLN A 801 36.95 32.47 34.30
CA GLN A 801 37.81 33.12 35.29
C GLN A 801 37.82 34.66 35.23
N MET A 802 37.19 35.27 34.22
CA MET A 802 37.11 36.76 34.10
C MET A 802 35.81 37.37 34.65
N ALA A 803 34.77 36.58 34.93
CA ALA A 803 33.45 37.11 35.31
C ALA A 803 33.23 37.30 36.83
N ARG A 804 34.27 37.16 37.67
CA ARG A 804 34.14 37.23 39.15
C ARG A 804 34.85 38.39 39.84
N GLY A 805 35.25 39.41 39.08
CA GLY A 805 35.68 40.70 39.62
C GLY A 805 34.87 41.81 38.98
N LEU A 806 34.15 42.59 39.81
CA LEU A 806 33.43 43.84 39.52
C LEU A 806 31.90 43.75 39.77
N ARG A 807 31.55 43.69 41.06
CA ARG A 807 30.37 44.40 41.58
C ARG A 807 30.87 45.65 42.31
N SER A 808 30.48 46.83 41.86
CA SER A 808 29.79 47.84 42.68
C SER A 808 29.82 49.25 42.06
N ARG A 809 28.71 49.98 42.29
CA ARG A 809 28.45 51.43 42.12
C ARG A 809 28.14 51.91 40.71
N SER A 810 27.21 52.83 40.44
CA SER A 810 25.96 53.33 41.05
C SER A 810 25.52 54.55 40.21
N ARG A 811 24.20 54.68 39.98
CA ARG A 811 23.43 55.92 39.75
C ARG A 811 23.55 56.72 38.42
N THR A 812 22.37 56.94 37.86
CA THR A 812 21.83 57.93 36.88
C THR A 812 21.98 59.41 37.34
N PRO A 813 21.53 60.49 36.63
CA PRO A 813 20.69 60.63 35.39
C PRO A 813 21.03 61.81 34.40
N LEU A 814 20.15 62.03 33.38
CA LEU A 814 19.88 63.25 32.55
C LEU A 814 20.89 63.60 31.42
N THR A 815 20.58 64.07 30.19
CA THR A 815 19.50 64.92 29.63
C THR A 815 19.49 64.89 28.07
N GLN A 816 18.42 65.40 27.45
CA GLN A 816 18.03 65.46 26.01
C GLN A 816 18.95 66.27 25.06
N PRO A 817 18.61 66.37 23.74
CA PRO A 817 17.84 67.55 23.28
C PRO A 817 16.73 67.34 22.19
N SER A 818 15.68 68.19 22.31
CA SER A 818 14.75 68.88 21.37
C SER A 818 14.74 68.55 19.85
N THR A 819 13.64 68.28 19.12
CA THR A 819 12.34 68.96 18.79
C THR A 819 12.36 70.11 17.76
N ALA A 820 11.72 69.88 16.59
CA ALA A 820 10.83 70.77 15.80
C ALA A 820 10.50 70.07 14.45
N GLY A 821 9.28 69.97 13.89
CA GLY A 821 7.91 70.32 14.27
C GLY A 821 6.93 70.00 13.10
N LEU A 822 5.64 69.74 13.46
CA LEU A 822 4.35 69.95 12.73
C LEU A 822 4.15 69.23 11.38
N GLU A 823 3.02 68.69 10.91
CA GLU A 823 1.55 68.57 11.17
C GLU A 823 1.11 67.38 10.23
N GLU A 824 0.07 66.57 10.37
CA GLU A 824 -1.38 66.84 10.32
C GLU A 824 -2.13 65.47 10.33
N ASP A 825 -3.41 65.51 10.71
CA ASP A 825 -4.37 64.43 11.01
C ASP A 825 -4.78 63.50 9.84
N THR A 826 -5.11 62.22 10.16
CA THR A 826 -6.38 61.56 9.76
C THR A 826 -6.51 60.19 10.45
N ASP A 827 -7.18 60.14 11.60
CA ASP A 827 -7.69 58.89 12.21
C ASP A 827 -9.20 59.09 12.50
N GLY A 828 -10.00 58.95 11.43
CA GLY A 828 -11.46 59.17 11.49
C GLY A 828 -12.28 58.33 10.52
N ALA A 829 -11.66 57.49 9.67
CA ALA A 829 -12.38 56.75 8.62
C ALA A 829 -12.63 55.27 8.92
N HIS A 830 -11.94 54.67 9.90
CA HIS A 830 -12.05 53.22 10.17
C HIS A 830 -13.13 52.84 11.19
N ALA A 831 -13.58 53.76 12.05
CA ALA A 831 -14.61 53.48 13.05
C ALA A 831 -16.05 53.63 12.53
N ALA A 832 -16.28 54.49 11.52
CA ALA A 832 -17.61 54.70 10.94
C ALA A 832 -18.05 53.55 10.01
N PHE A 833 -17.11 52.92 9.29
CA PHE A 833 -17.41 51.84 8.35
C PHE A 833 -17.86 50.54 9.03
N LEU A 834 -17.30 50.23 10.21
CA LEU A 834 -17.68 49.03 10.97
C LEU A 834 -19.07 49.15 11.62
N GLY A 835 -19.49 50.36 11.99
CA GLY A 835 -20.83 50.61 12.52
C GLY A 835 -21.92 50.45 11.45
N GLU A 836 -21.67 50.96 10.23
CA GLU A 836 -22.64 50.92 9.13
C GLU A 836 -22.86 49.50 8.58
N VAL A 837 -21.83 48.65 8.60
CA VAL A 837 -21.92 47.24 8.17
C VAL A 837 -22.74 46.42 9.18
N MET A 838 -22.56 46.64 10.48
CA MET A 838 -23.30 45.93 11.53
C MET A 838 -24.79 46.28 11.53
N GLU A 839 -25.14 47.55 11.28
CA GLU A 839 -26.55 47.98 11.20
C GLU A 839 -27.25 47.42 9.96
N LYS A 840 -26.53 47.25 8.84
CA LYS A 840 -27.06 46.62 7.61
C LYS A 840 -27.30 45.12 7.77
N VAL A 841 -26.45 44.44 8.52
CA VAL A 841 -26.61 43.00 8.83
C VAL A 841 -27.79 42.75 9.77
N GLU A 842 -28.04 43.63 10.74
CA GLU A 842 -29.21 43.52 11.61
C GLU A 842 -30.54 43.82 10.89
N ARG A 843 -30.56 44.80 9.96
CA ARG A 843 -31.76 45.06 9.14
C ARG A 843 -32.09 43.93 8.16
N LEU A 844 -31.09 43.22 7.62
CA LEU A 844 -31.32 42.06 6.75
C LEU A 844 -31.89 40.87 7.55
N ARG A 845 -31.42 40.63 8.77
CA ARG A 845 -31.99 39.60 9.66
C ARG A 845 -33.43 39.90 10.10
N ALA A 846 -33.81 41.17 10.23
CA ALA A 846 -35.17 41.55 10.58
C ALA A 846 -36.19 41.38 9.44
N ASN A 847 -35.75 41.52 8.17
CA ASN A 847 -36.61 41.34 7.00
C ASN A 847 -36.87 39.85 6.68
N ASP A 848 -35.88 38.97 6.84
CA ASP A 848 -36.06 37.52 6.60
C ASP A 848 -36.99 36.83 7.63
N LEU A 849 -37.11 37.41 8.83
CA LEU A 849 -38.06 36.95 9.86
C LEU A 849 -39.50 37.46 9.65
N GLY A 850 -39.69 38.45 8.77
CA GLY A 850 -41.00 38.98 8.38
C GLY A 850 -41.70 38.16 7.30
N GLU A 851 -40.95 37.55 6.38
CA GLU A 851 -41.50 36.79 5.26
C GLU A 851 -41.82 35.32 5.60
N MET A 852 -41.23 34.75 6.66
CA MET A 852 -41.61 33.40 7.15
C MET A 852 -42.94 33.34 7.95
N LYS A 853 -43.66 34.45 8.12
CA LYS A 853 -44.99 34.48 8.76
C LYS A 853 -46.15 34.81 7.82
N ARG A 854 -45.91 34.86 6.50
CA ARG A 854 -46.96 34.89 5.47
C ARG A 854 -46.56 33.95 4.33
N GLY A 855 -46.80 32.66 4.54
CA GLY A 855 -46.69 31.59 3.55
C GLY A 855 -47.53 30.42 4.02
#